data_AF-A0A507QPS0-F1
#
_entry.id   AF-A0A507QPS0-F1
#
_cell.length_a   1.000
_cell.length_b   1.000
_cell.length_c   1.000
_cell.angle_alpha   90.00
_cell.angle_beta   90.00
_cell.angle_gamma   90.00
#
_symmetry.space_group_name_H-M   'P 1'
#
loop_
_entity.id
_entity.type
_entity.pdbx_description
1 polymer ?
#
loop_
_entity_poly.entity_id
_entity_poly.type
_entity_poly.pdbx_seq_one_letter_code
_entity_poly.pdbx_strand_id
1 'polypeptide(L)'
;MSANNYFPHAKGDLSPFDVDSGFVGYNTSTKAWLASLNPATGNTDEDNARLLTTAAYAHSFDETDENMANGVRDLLVAVAGNATTIADNHTAIIDSMSQLKCLLEQAADILKDRVGELMVISASSQLPPPFNALLSTLLQHIPTTTTTTWKNRNEPEPAIFRLLVLADPQLEGDSSLPFKEYELVPRIKHHWTNVRSSIAASPSSSVSILSDPDVLSNVTTALRELLVDDIPREFRSMRKRLDLLGNDCYLAHIYRTLRWWSRPTHATVLGDLVGSQWVTDEEFYRRASRFWGRVFKGGKRVEDEITITGARGYKEQDQEVQLQDLPVGGSEWSRRIINIAGNHDIGYAGDISEARIERFERAFGRANWDVRFRLPPRRKGATAVAAAAAAEEEEVKGGAGSEGTTITPTLHIINLNSLTLDTPALSQEIQSASYDYINDIISRRSYPVEDRMSFTLLLTHLPLHKSEGICTDGPQFSFHESDDEEGDTDENGENPILRFREGGLKDQNHLSQHVSTTGILEGIFGMSGNDNAVAGGWGRNGLILTGHDHTGCDVIHFVDRSVEEPDEADPRPWKWDAKRYTTINNQSPVIPDTPFIREVTLRSMMGEYGGNAGLLSIWFDDDNDSGSGSGEWKYEIAMCRAGVQHIWWAVHVFSIVALIVLVAWMILAFVWGDIDILTSKTKTKTLTGNIANGAKKKNHHHHHQKKKQIHAQESDARKKINKNRNNGRQNGN
;
A
#
# COMPACT_ATOMS: atom_id res chain seq x y z
N MET A 1 15.55 -5.21 -27.60
CA MET A 1 15.77 -6.45 -28.40
C MET A 1 14.40 -7.04 -28.70
N SER A 2 13.92 -6.99 -29.95
CA SER A 2 12.61 -7.60 -30.28
C SER A 2 12.77 -9.09 -30.54
N ALA A 3 11.97 -9.93 -29.87
CA ALA A 3 12.00 -11.38 -29.98
C ALA A 3 11.74 -11.85 -31.41
N ASN A 4 10.82 -11.17 -32.13
CA ASN A 4 10.54 -11.46 -33.54
C ASN A 4 11.76 -11.36 -34.47
N ASN A 5 12.79 -10.60 -34.09
CA ASN A 5 14.02 -10.50 -34.89
C ASN A 5 14.93 -11.73 -34.76
N TYR A 6 14.75 -12.54 -33.70
CA TYR A 6 15.58 -13.71 -33.40
C TYR A 6 14.89 -15.04 -33.73
N PHE A 7 13.57 -15.01 -33.93
CA PHE A 7 12.75 -16.17 -34.32
C PHE A 7 12.01 -15.90 -35.63
N PRO A 8 12.72 -15.86 -36.78
CA PRO A 8 12.14 -15.47 -38.08
C PRO A 8 11.07 -16.44 -38.62
N HIS A 9 10.95 -17.62 -38.01
CA HIS A 9 10.00 -18.67 -38.37
C HIS A 9 8.92 -18.92 -37.30
N ALA A 10 8.80 -18.01 -36.33
CA ALA A 10 7.77 -18.09 -35.30
C ALA A 10 6.36 -18.07 -35.90
N LYS A 11 5.47 -18.88 -35.32
CA LYS A 11 4.08 -19.03 -35.76
C LYS A 11 3.06 -18.32 -34.85
N GLY A 12 3.49 -17.84 -33.67
CA GLY A 12 2.70 -17.06 -32.71
C GLY A 12 3.21 -15.62 -32.54
N ASP A 13 2.48 -14.82 -31.78
CA ASP A 13 2.89 -13.44 -31.43
C ASP A 13 3.97 -13.48 -30.33
N LEU A 14 5.17 -13.00 -30.66
CA LEU A 14 6.30 -12.95 -29.73
C LEU A 14 6.53 -11.57 -29.10
N SER A 15 5.67 -10.58 -29.36
CA SER A 15 5.79 -9.24 -28.74
C SER A 15 5.80 -9.25 -27.20
N PRO A 16 5.18 -10.21 -26.48
CA PRO A 16 5.32 -10.30 -25.02
C PRO A 16 6.74 -10.64 -24.53
N PHE A 17 7.61 -11.12 -25.41
CA PHE A 17 8.99 -11.54 -25.09
C PHE A 17 10.04 -10.53 -25.57
N ASP A 18 9.63 -9.34 -26.03
CA ASP A 18 10.54 -8.26 -26.38
C ASP A 18 11.28 -7.76 -25.12
N VAL A 19 12.62 -7.79 -25.15
CA VAL A 19 13.47 -7.38 -24.03
C VAL A 19 13.92 -5.95 -24.23
N ASP A 20 13.48 -4.99 -23.41
CA ASP A 20 14.02 -3.63 -23.44
C ASP A 20 15.36 -3.60 -22.69
N SER A 21 16.45 -3.25 -23.39
CA SER A 21 17.81 -3.23 -22.80
C SER A 21 18.13 -1.91 -22.10
N GLY A 22 17.11 -1.10 -21.79
CA GLY A 22 17.24 0.19 -21.12
C GLY A 22 17.17 0.12 -19.59
N PHE A 23 17.99 -0.71 -18.94
CA PHE A 23 18.06 -0.74 -17.47
C PHE A 23 19.06 0.31 -16.95
N VAL A 24 18.60 1.19 -16.07
CA VAL A 24 19.43 2.13 -15.31
C VAL A 24 19.73 1.48 -13.96
N GLY A 25 21.00 1.20 -13.66
CA GLY A 25 21.41 0.56 -12.39
C GLY A 25 22.53 -0.47 -12.50
N TYR A 26 22.78 -1.05 -13.68
CA TYR A 26 23.87 -2.01 -13.86
C TYR A 26 25.26 -1.36 -13.84
N ASN A 27 26.21 -2.02 -13.17
CA ASN A 27 27.63 -1.67 -13.19
C ASN A 27 28.22 -1.85 -14.62
N THR A 28 29.43 -1.31 -14.84
CA THR A 28 30.07 -1.31 -16.15
C THR A 28 30.35 -2.72 -16.69
N SER A 29 30.64 -3.70 -15.83
CA SER A 29 30.90 -5.08 -16.23
C SER A 29 29.63 -5.81 -16.69
N THR A 30 28.51 -5.67 -15.96
CA THR A 30 27.22 -6.24 -16.35
C THR A 30 26.68 -5.60 -17.62
N LYS A 31 26.86 -4.28 -17.81
CA LYS A 31 26.51 -3.61 -19.07
C LYS A 31 27.32 -4.12 -20.24
N ALA A 32 28.64 -4.31 -20.06
CA ALA A 32 29.50 -4.86 -21.10
C ALA A 32 29.16 -6.31 -21.44
N TRP A 33 28.83 -7.13 -20.42
CA TRP A 33 28.40 -8.51 -20.61
C TRP A 33 27.04 -8.60 -21.32
N LEU A 34 26.03 -7.84 -20.88
CA LEU A 34 24.72 -7.75 -21.53
C LEU A 34 24.82 -7.25 -22.97
N ALA A 35 25.68 -6.27 -23.24
CA ALA A 35 25.94 -5.78 -24.59
C ALA A 35 26.65 -6.82 -25.47
N SER A 36 27.35 -7.79 -24.87
CA SER A 36 27.98 -8.91 -25.58
C SER A 36 27.02 -10.08 -25.87
N LEU A 37 25.89 -10.17 -25.15
CA LEU A 37 24.88 -11.18 -25.40
C LEU A 37 24.15 -10.88 -26.71
N ASN A 38 24.28 -11.79 -27.66
CA ASN A 38 23.55 -11.72 -28.92
C ASN A 38 22.65 -12.97 -29.05
N PRO A 39 21.33 -12.85 -28.82
CA PRO A 39 20.42 -13.98 -28.94
C PRO A 39 20.39 -14.63 -30.33
N ALA A 40 20.97 -14.02 -31.37
CA ALA A 40 21.11 -14.60 -32.70
C ALA A 40 22.28 -15.60 -32.85
N THR A 41 23.11 -15.80 -31.82
CA THR A 41 24.25 -16.73 -31.88
C THR A 41 23.92 -18.16 -31.46
N GLY A 42 22.68 -18.42 -30.99
CA GLY A 42 22.25 -19.78 -30.68
C GLY A 42 22.05 -20.60 -31.96
N ASN A 43 22.30 -21.91 -31.87
CA ASN A 43 22.18 -22.82 -33.01
C ASN A 43 20.76 -23.37 -33.18
N THR A 44 19.92 -23.21 -32.15
CA THR A 44 18.54 -23.69 -32.09
C THR A 44 17.61 -22.61 -31.54
N ASP A 45 16.30 -22.73 -31.79
CA ASP A 45 15.30 -21.84 -31.18
C ASP A 45 15.36 -21.90 -29.64
N GLU A 46 15.72 -23.06 -29.07
CA GLU A 46 15.90 -23.21 -27.62
C GLU A 46 17.14 -22.45 -27.12
N ASP A 47 18.26 -22.47 -27.84
CA ASP A 47 19.44 -21.68 -27.49
C ASP A 47 19.15 -20.18 -27.58
N ASN A 48 18.45 -19.74 -28.63
CA ASN A 48 18.04 -18.36 -28.81
C ASN A 48 17.09 -17.94 -27.69
N ALA A 49 16.19 -18.81 -27.24
CA ALA A 49 15.26 -18.57 -26.15
C ALA A 49 15.98 -18.46 -24.79
N ARG A 50 16.98 -19.31 -24.54
CA ARG A 50 17.82 -19.24 -23.33
C ARG A 50 18.65 -17.95 -23.29
N LEU A 51 19.24 -17.54 -24.42
CA LEU A 51 20.00 -16.29 -24.51
C LEU A 51 19.10 -15.05 -24.37
N LEU A 52 17.90 -15.07 -24.94
CA LEU A 52 16.94 -13.99 -24.79
C LEU A 52 16.43 -13.91 -23.34
N THR A 53 16.21 -15.04 -22.69
CA THR A 53 15.85 -15.12 -21.26
C THR A 53 17.00 -14.66 -20.37
N THR A 54 18.24 -15.03 -20.69
CA THR A 54 19.46 -14.53 -20.01
C THR A 54 19.53 -13.00 -20.07
N ALA A 55 19.25 -12.42 -21.24
CA ALA A 55 19.22 -10.97 -21.42
C ALA A 55 18.03 -10.31 -20.70
N ALA A 56 16.86 -10.96 -20.66
CA ALA A 56 15.67 -10.48 -19.97
C ALA A 56 15.86 -10.39 -18.45
N TYR A 57 16.53 -11.39 -17.86
CA TYR A 57 16.80 -11.47 -16.42
C TYR A 57 18.13 -10.83 -16.01
N ALA A 58 18.94 -10.39 -16.97
CA ALA A 58 20.32 -9.94 -16.74
C ALA A 58 21.15 -10.90 -15.87
N HIS A 59 20.90 -12.20 -16.02
CA HIS A 59 21.50 -13.28 -15.25
C HIS A 59 21.74 -14.49 -16.14
N SER A 60 22.83 -15.24 -15.90
CA SER A 60 23.14 -16.46 -16.65
C SER A 60 21.97 -17.44 -16.57
N PHE A 61 21.59 -18.06 -17.69
CA PHE A 61 20.49 -19.02 -17.69
C PHE A 61 20.73 -20.18 -16.72
N ASP A 62 19.83 -20.34 -15.76
CA ASP A 62 19.78 -21.44 -14.81
C ASP A 62 18.50 -22.25 -15.05
N GLU A 63 18.64 -23.54 -15.32
CA GLU A 63 17.52 -24.46 -15.55
C GLU A 63 16.78 -24.84 -14.25
N THR A 64 17.40 -24.60 -13.09
CA THR A 64 16.80 -24.81 -11.77
C THR A 64 15.97 -23.62 -11.29
N ASP A 65 16.13 -22.45 -11.92
CA ASP A 65 15.25 -21.30 -11.73
C ASP A 65 13.94 -21.54 -12.49
N GLU A 66 12.86 -21.75 -11.73
CA GLU A 66 11.54 -22.07 -12.27
C GLU A 66 10.98 -20.96 -13.18
N ASN A 67 11.34 -19.69 -12.93
CA ASN A 67 10.88 -18.55 -13.73
C ASN A 67 11.63 -18.45 -15.06
N MET A 68 12.94 -18.67 -15.05
CA MET A 68 13.74 -18.71 -16.29
C MET A 68 13.37 -19.93 -17.14
N ALA A 69 13.18 -21.10 -16.52
CA ALA A 69 12.77 -22.33 -17.21
C ALA A 69 11.36 -22.21 -17.81
N ASN A 70 10.42 -21.59 -17.10
CA ASN A 70 9.08 -21.31 -17.62
C ASN A 70 9.12 -20.25 -18.73
N GLY A 71 9.94 -19.20 -18.60
CA GLY A 71 10.12 -18.19 -19.64
C GLY A 71 10.62 -18.76 -20.97
N VAL A 72 11.59 -19.69 -20.93
CA VAL A 72 12.05 -20.41 -22.13
C VAL A 72 10.95 -21.32 -22.69
N ARG A 73 10.22 -22.06 -21.84
CA ARG A 73 9.10 -22.90 -22.28
C ARG A 73 8.01 -22.09 -22.98
N ASP A 74 7.57 -20.99 -22.36
CA ASP A 74 6.49 -20.15 -22.88
C ASP A 74 6.88 -19.50 -24.21
N LEU A 75 8.13 -19.05 -24.32
CA LEU A 75 8.68 -18.52 -25.57
C LEU A 75 8.70 -19.59 -26.67
N LEU A 76 9.15 -20.81 -26.38
CA LEU A 76 9.15 -21.91 -27.35
C LEU A 76 7.74 -22.35 -27.77
N VAL A 77 6.79 -22.33 -26.84
CA VAL A 77 5.37 -22.59 -27.11
C VAL A 77 4.78 -21.54 -28.04
N ALA A 78 5.11 -20.26 -27.81
CA ALA A 78 4.72 -19.14 -28.66
C ALA A 78 5.38 -19.22 -30.05
N VAL A 79 6.66 -19.57 -30.13
CA VAL A 79 7.40 -19.80 -31.39
C VAL A 79 6.74 -20.92 -32.21
N ALA A 80 6.32 -22.00 -31.56
CA ALA A 80 5.63 -23.13 -32.19
C ALA A 80 4.20 -22.78 -32.67
N GLY A 81 3.62 -21.65 -32.24
CA GLY A 81 2.24 -21.25 -32.55
C GLY A 81 1.18 -22.05 -31.79
N ASN A 82 1.59 -22.83 -30.79
CA ASN A 82 0.68 -23.54 -29.88
C ASN A 82 0.30 -22.61 -28.73
N ALA A 83 -0.32 -21.48 -29.04
CA ALA A 83 -0.97 -20.70 -28.00
C ALA A 83 -2.15 -21.53 -27.46
N THR A 84 -1.96 -22.22 -26.33
CA THR A 84 -3.07 -22.45 -25.41
C THR A 84 -3.60 -21.06 -25.08
N THR A 85 -4.75 -20.75 -25.64
CA THR A 85 -5.54 -19.57 -25.35
C THR A 85 -5.72 -19.47 -23.84
N ILE A 86 -4.93 -18.59 -23.22
CA ILE A 86 -5.17 -18.04 -21.87
C ILE A 86 -6.59 -17.45 -21.78
N ALA A 87 -7.29 -17.27 -22.91
CA ALA A 87 -8.66 -16.76 -23.01
C ALA A 87 -9.78 -17.70 -22.52
N ASP A 88 -9.61 -19.02 -22.42
CA ASP A 88 -10.77 -19.92 -22.18
C ASP A 88 -11.15 -20.11 -20.69
N ASN A 89 -10.34 -19.61 -19.75
CA ASN A 89 -10.74 -19.49 -18.34
C ASN A 89 -11.32 -18.10 -17.99
N HIS A 90 -11.30 -17.14 -18.93
CA HIS A 90 -11.66 -15.74 -18.67
C HIS A 90 -13.13 -15.44 -18.96
N THR A 91 -13.79 -16.18 -19.85
CA THR A 91 -15.21 -16.00 -20.16
C THR A 91 -16.14 -16.48 -19.06
N ALA A 92 -15.78 -17.50 -18.28
CA ALA A 92 -16.57 -17.98 -17.15
C ALA A 92 -16.58 -17.01 -15.94
N ILE A 93 -15.52 -16.20 -15.79
CA ILE A 93 -15.37 -15.24 -14.68
C ILE A 93 -16.08 -13.92 -15.01
N ILE A 94 -16.02 -13.48 -16.27
CA ILE A 94 -16.67 -12.23 -16.70
C ILE A 94 -18.20 -12.36 -16.70
N ASP A 95 -18.74 -13.53 -17.05
CA ASP A 95 -20.20 -13.75 -17.04
C ASP A 95 -20.76 -13.83 -15.61
N SER A 96 -19.97 -14.33 -14.65
CA SER A 96 -20.32 -14.34 -13.22
C SER A 96 -20.33 -12.93 -12.60
N MET A 97 -19.44 -12.02 -13.03
CA MET A 97 -19.36 -10.67 -12.47
C MET A 97 -20.44 -9.72 -12.99
N SER A 98 -20.95 -9.94 -14.22
CA SER A 98 -22.07 -9.16 -14.75
C SER A 98 -23.40 -9.51 -14.06
N GLN A 99 -23.61 -10.80 -13.75
CA GLN A 99 -24.76 -11.26 -12.97
C GLN A 99 -24.69 -10.78 -11.51
N LEU A 100 -23.49 -10.68 -10.92
CA LEU A 100 -23.30 -10.21 -9.55
C LEU A 100 -23.64 -8.71 -9.38
N LYS A 101 -23.33 -7.87 -10.38
CA LYS A 101 -23.66 -6.44 -10.35
C LYS A 101 -25.17 -6.19 -10.49
N CYS A 102 -25.85 -6.97 -11.33
CA CYS A 102 -27.30 -6.94 -11.49
C CYS A 102 -28.03 -7.43 -10.22
N LEU A 103 -27.49 -8.46 -9.55
CA LEU A 103 -28.00 -8.95 -8.27
C LEU A 103 -27.75 -7.97 -7.11
N LEU A 104 -26.63 -7.24 -7.10
CA LEU A 104 -26.32 -6.26 -6.06
C LEU A 104 -27.18 -5.00 -6.14
N GLU A 105 -27.52 -4.53 -7.35
CA GLU A 105 -28.43 -3.39 -7.53
C GLU A 105 -29.89 -3.77 -7.25
N GLN A 106 -30.33 -5.00 -7.58
CA GLN A 106 -31.65 -5.49 -7.20
C GLN A 106 -31.76 -5.83 -5.71
N ALA A 107 -30.69 -6.33 -5.08
CA ALA A 107 -30.65 -6.62 -3.66
C ALA A 107 -30.75 -5.35 -2.81
N ALA A 108 -30.09 -4.25 -3.20
CA ALA A 108 -30.11 -3.00 -2.44
C ALA A 108 -31.49 -2.35 -2.33
N ASP A 109 -32.33 -2.46 -3.37
CA ASP A 109 -33.71 -1.94 -3.35
C ASP A 109 -34.70 -2.92 -2.68
N ILE A 110 -34.46 -4.24 -2.75
CA ILE A 110 -35.30 -5.25 -2.09
C ILE A 110 -35.01 -5.35 -0.57
N LEU A 111 -33.76 -5.14 -0.15
CA LEU A 111 -33.33 -5.22 1.26
C LEU A 111 -33.86 -4.08 2.14
N LYS A 112 -34.32 -2.97 1.56
CA LYS A 112 -34.90 -1.86 2.34
C LYS A 112 -36.28 -2.18 2.90
N ASP A 113 -37.04 -3.06 2.24
CA ASP A 113 -38.44 -3.35 2.56
C ASP A 113 -38.68 -4.73 3.21
N ARG A 114 -37.69 -5.64 3.24
CA ARG A 114 -37.88 -7.04 3.69
C ARG A 114 -36.85 -7.59 4.68
N VAL A 115 -36.23 -6.75 5.49
CA VAL A 115 -35.28 -7.15 6.57
C VAL A 115 -35.89 -8.20 7.52
N GLY A 116 -37.21 -8.19 7.71
CA GLY A 116 -37.90 -9.16 8.57
C GLY A 116 -38.03 -10.58 8.00
N GLU A 117 -38.01 -10.76 6.68
CA GLU A 117 -38.22 -12.08 6.04
C GLU A 117 -36.90 -12.82 5.75
N LEU A 118 -35.78 -12.11 5.54
CA LEU A 118 -34.48 -12.75 5.31
C LEU A 118 -33.91 -13.44 6.56
N MET A 119 -34.32 -13.04 7.77
CA MET A 119 -33.90 -13.69 9.01
C MET A 119 -34.37 -15.15 9.14
N VAL A 120 -35.42 -15.55 8.41
CA VAL A 120 -35.96 -16.92 8.46
C VAL A 120 -35.21 -17.86 7.51
N ILE A 121 -34.58 -17.34 6.46
CA ILE A 121 -33.94 -18.17 5.41
C ILE A 121 -32.50 -18.60 5.81
N SER A 122 -31.81 -17.82 6.64
CA SER A 122 -30.47 -18.15 7.16
C SER A 122 -30.42 -19.44 7.99
N ALA A 123 -31.56 -19.89 8.54
CA ALA A 123 -31.62 -21.11 9.33
C ALA A 123 -31.68 -22.40 8.49
N SER A 124 -31.76 -22.32 7.14
CA SER A 124 -32.11 -23.50 6.33
C SER A 124 -31.40 -23.66 4.96
N SER A 125 -30.30 -23.00 4.63
CA SER A 125 -29.67 -23.26 3.31
C SER A 125 -28.14 -23.24 3.25
N GLN A 126 -27.62 -24.29 2.59
CA GLN A 126 -26.26 -24.47 2.09
C GLN A 126 -25.97 -23.42 0.99
N LEU A 127 -25.44 -22.25 1.36
CA LEU A 127 -24.85 -21.30 0.41
C LEU A 127 -23.32 -21.51 0.34
N PRO A 128 -22.69 -21.30 -0.83
CA PRO A 128 -21.26 -21.49 -1.00
C PRO A 128 -20.43 -20.50 -0.13
N PRO A 129 -19.24 -20.90 0.34
CA PRO A 129 -18.45 -20.17 1.32
C PRO A 129 -18.18 -18.67 1.03
N PRO A 130 -17.88 -18.21 -0.21
CA PRO A 130 -17.64 -16.78 -0.45
C PRO A 130 -18.89 -15.92 -0.23
N PHE A 131 -20.08 -16.46 -0.44
CA PHE A 131 -21.34 -15.74 -0.23
C PHE A 131 -21.63 -15.53 1.26
N ASN A 132 -21.29 -16.51 2.09
CA ASN A 132 -21.42 -16.40 3.55
C ASN A 132 -20.43 -15.38 4.14
N ALA A 133 -19.19 -15.33 3.63
CA ALA A 133 -18.19 -14.35 4.05
C ALA A 133 -18.56 -12.91 3.64
N LEU A 134 -19.02 -12.72 2.40
CA LEU A 134 -19.53 -11.43 1.89
C LEU A 134 -20.74 -10.98 2.72
N LEU A 135 -21.72 -11.85 2.96
CA LEU A 135 -22.92 -11.53 3.72
C LEU A 135 -22.59 -11.23 5.19
N SER A 136 -21.74 -12.03 5.84
CA SER A 136 -21.29 -11.78 7.21
C SER A 136 -20.57 -10.43 7.31
N THR A 137 -19.68 -10.11 6.36
CA THR A 137 -18.99 -8.81 6.36
C THR A 137 -19.96 -7.65 6.13
N LEU A 138 -20.92 -7.79 5.21
CA LEU A 138 -21.97 -6.79 5.01
C LEU A 138 -22.81 -6.58 6.27
N LEU A 139 -23.18 -7.67 6.96
CA LEU A 139 -23.91 -7.61 8.22
C LEU A 139 -23.10 -6.93 9.32
N GLN A 140 -21.79 -7.16 9.41
CA GLN A 140 -20.89 -6.47 10.34
C GLN A 140 -20.74 -4.97 10.05
N HIS A 141 -21.06 -4.52 8.83
CA HIS A 141 -21.02 -3.11 8.44
C HIS A 141 -22.36 -2.40 8.57
N ILE A 142 -23.46 -3.12 8.79
CA ILE A 142 -24.75 -2.53 9.10
C ILE A 142 -24.77 -2.17 10.59
N PRO A 143 -24.91 -0.89 10.97
CA PRO A 143 -25.01 -0.50 12.37
C PRO A 143 -26.32 -1.04 12.94
N THR A 144 -26.28 -2.16 13.65
CA THR A 144 -27.41 -2.65 14.43
C THR A 144 -27.54 -1.76 15.66
N THR A 145 -28.64 -0.99 15.72
CA THR A 145 -28.96 -0.05 16.81
C THR A 145 -29.43 -0.74 18.10
N THR A 146 -29.15 -2.03 18.25
CA THR A 146 -29.52 -2.83 19.42
C THR A 146 -28.32 -3.63 19.90
N THR A 147 -27.48 -2.97 20.70
CA THR A 147 -26.59 -3.60 21.66
C THR A 147 -27.43 -4.22 22.77
N THR A 148 -28.13 -5.32 22.47
CA THR A 148 -28.58 -6.33 23.45
C THR A 148 -29.23 -7.46 22.67
N THR A 149 -28.83 -8.70 23.00
CA THR A 149 -29.47 -9.96 22.61
C THR A 149 -29.40 -10.34 21.14
N TRP A 150 -28.26 -10.89 20.71
CA TRP A 150 -28.14 -12.17 19.96
C TRP A 150 -26.64 -12.42 19.66
N LYS A 151 -25.85 -12.74 20.69
CA LYS A 151 -24.58 -13.44 20.48
C LYS A 151 -24.94 -14.88 20.11
N ASN A 152 -24.92 -15.21 18.81
CA ASN A 152 -24.79 -16.60 18.38
C ASN A 152 -23.47 -17.10 18.99
N ARG A 153 -23.53 -18.11 19.88
CA ARG A 153 -22.37 -18.67 20.60
C ARG A 153 -21.31 -19.33 19.70
N ASN A 154 -21.48 -19.28 18.38
CA ASN A 154 -20.68 -20.03 17.42
C ASN A 154 -19.94 -19.15 16.39
N GLU A 155 -20.06 -17.82 16.46
CA GLU A 155 -19.19 -16.95 15.64
C GLU A 155 -18.03 -16.45 16.52
N PRO A 156 -16.77 -16.73 16.16
CA PRO A 156 -15.62 -16.27 16.91
C PRO A 156 -15.60 -14.74 16.92
N GLU A 157 -15.47 -14.16 18.11
CA GLU A 157 -15.32 -12.71 18.26
C GLU A 157 -14.03 -12.29 17.55
N PRO A 158 -14.04 -11.25 16.69
CA PRO A 158 -12.86 -10.86 15.94
C PRO A 158 -11.71 -10.49 16.88
N ALA A 159 -10.49 -10.80 16.48
CA ALA A 159 -9.29 -10.54 17.28
C ALA A 159 -9.24 -9.09 17.79
N ILE A 160 -8.78 -8.95 19.04
CA ILE A 160 -8.85 -7.69 19.79
C ILE A 160 -7.94 -6.63 19.14
N PHE A 161 -6.76 -7.05 18.66
CA PHE A 161 -5.88 -6.21 17.85
C PHE A 161 -5.82 -6.74 16.43
N ARG A 162 -6.13 -5.86 15.47
CA ARG A 162 -6.08 -6.12 14.03
C ARG A 162 -5.28 -5.04 13.36
N LEU A 163 -4.17 -5.41 12.72
CA LEU A 163 -3.28 -4.51 12.02
C LEU A 163 -3.35 -4.78 10.52
N LEU A 164 -3.73 -3.75 9.75
CA LEU A 164 -3.55 -3.74 8.31
C LEU A 164 -2.12 -3.28 8.01
N VAL A 165 -1.31 -4.19 7.45
CA VAL A 165 0.10 -3.98 7.15
C VAL A 165 0.26 -3.73 5.66
N LEU A 166 0.94 -2.66 5.29
CA LEU A 166 1.25 -2.29 3.91
C LEU A 166 2.76 -2.02 3.83
N ALA A 167 3.40 -2.36 2.72
CA ALA A 167 4.84 -2.16 2.53
C ALA A 167 5.10 -1.56 1.15
N ASP A 168 6.09 -0.68 1.11
CA ASP A 168 6.70 -0.10 -0.08
C ASP A 168 5.67 0.41 -1.11
N PRO A 169 4.78 1.36 -0.76
CA PRO A 169 3.87 1.96 -1.72
C PRO A 169 4.60 2.73 -2.83
N GLN A 170 5.82 3.24 -2.54
CA GLN A 170 6.74 3.94 -3.42
C GLN A 170 6.03 4.81 -4.48
N LEU A 171 5.39 5.90 -4.04
CA LEU A 171 4.44 6.69 -4.84
C LEU A 171 4.94 7.12 -6.24
N GLU A 172 6.26 7.23 -6.45
CA GLU A 172 6.86 7.73 -7.70
C GLU A 172 7.53 6.66 -8.58
N GLY A 173 7.74 5.45 -8.05
CA GLY A 173 8.65 4.46 -8.65
C GLY A 173 10.04 5.06 -8.96
N ASP A 174 10.71 4.54 -9.99
CA ASP A 174 12.11 4.90 -10.34
C ASP A 174 12.28 6.17 -11.18
N SER A 175 11.28 7.06 -11.28
CA SER A 175 11.43 8.26 -12.15
C SER A 175 10.76 9.51 -11.63
N SER A 176 11.57 10.58 -11.54
CA SER A 176 11.13 11.94 -11.28
C SER A 176 10.45 12.56 -12.51
N LEU A 177 9.48 13.43 -12.26
CA LEU A 177 8.97 14.32 -13.31
C LEU A 177 10.07 15.31 -13.72
N PRO A 178 10.13 15.73 -15.00
CA PRO A 178 11.06 16.76 -15.42
C PRO A 178 10.83 18.06 -14.62
N PHE A 179 11.92 18.77 -14.32
CA PHE A 179 11.82 20.06 -13.62
C PHE A 179 10.90 21.03 -14.39
N LYS A 180 10.24 21.95 -13.67
CA LYS A 180 9.29 22.92 -14.25
C LYS A 180 9.90 23.77 -15.37
N GLU A 181 11.20 24.04 -15.31
CA GLU A 181 11.96 24.77 -16.33
C GLU A 181 12.15 23.98 -17.63
N TYR A 182 12.04 22.65 -17.57
CA TYR A 182 12.02 21.75 -18.71
C TYR A 182 10.58 21.35 -19.07
N GLU A 183 9.57 22.20 -18.86
CA GLU A 183 8.23 22.04 -19.44
C GLU A 183 8.15 22.72 -20.83
N LEU A 184 7.14 22.34 -21.63
CA LEU A 184 6.99 22.79 -23.02
C LEU A 184 7.01 24.31 -23.17
N VAL A 185 6.30 25.00 -22.29
CA VAL A 185 6.07 26.45 -22.40
C VAL A 185 7.38 27.22 -22.20
N PRO A 186 8.18 26.96 -21.15
CA PRO A 186 9.55 27.47 -21.03
C PRO A 186 10.43 27.20 -22.25
N ARG A 187 10.42 25.98 -22.80
CA ARG A 187 11.26 25.63 -23.96
C ARG A 187 10.82 26.36 -25.23
N ILE A 188 9.52 26.42 -25.51
CA ILE A 188 8.97 27.24 -26.60
C ILE A 188 9.37 28.70 -26.44
N LYS A 189 9.33 29.24 -25.21
CA LYS A 189 9.80 30.61 -24.94
C LYS A 189 11.30 30.76 -25.22
N HIS A 190 12.12 29.77 -24.86
CA HIS A 190 13.56 29.76 -25.12
C HIS A 190 13.88 29.72 -26.62
N HIS A 191 13.24 28.82 -27.37
CA HIS A 191 13.38 28.77 -28.83
C HIS A 191 12.91 30.08 -29.48
N TRP A 192 11.81 30.66 -28.99
CA TRP A 192 11.31 31.95 -29.46
C TRP A 192 12.28 33.10 -29.16
N THR A 193 12.91 33.12 -27.98
CA THR A 193 13.94 34.12 -27.66
C THR A 193 15.15 34.00 -28.57
N ASN A 194 15.60 32.77 -28.88
CA ASN A 194 16.75 32.52 -29.75
C ASN A 194 16.47 32.95 -31.20
N VAL A 195 15.26 32.66 -31.70
CA VAL A 195 14.79 33.14 -33.01
C VAL A 195 14.64 34.66 -33.02
N ARG A 196 14.13 35.27 -31.94
CA ARG A 196 14.00 36.72 -31.85
C ARG A 196 15.36 37.43 -31.78
N SER A 197 16.32 36.87 -31.06
CA SER A 197 17.68 37.42 -30.98
C SER A 197 18.43 37.31 -32.31
N SER A 198 18.24 36.24 -33.08
CA SER A 198 18.85 36.11 -34.41
C SER A 198 18.24 37.10 -35.41
N ILE A 199 16.93 37.36 -35.33
CA ILE A 199 16.27 38.41 -36.12
C ILE A 199 16.78 39.81 -35.73
N ALA A 200 17.00 40.07 -34.43
CA ALA A 200 17.49 41.36 -33.95
C ALA A 200 18.97 41.61 -34.25
N ALA A 201 19.78 40.55 -34.38
CA ALA A 201 21.20 40.62 -34.72
C ALA A 201 21.45 40.70 -36.24
N SER A 202 20.44 40.46 -37.08
CA SER A 202 20.56 40.52 -38.53
C SER A 202 20.66 41.99 -39.01
N PRO A 203 21.71 42.36 -39.78
CA PRO A 203 21.91 43.71 -40.28
C PRO A 203 20.84 44.04 -41.33
N SER A 204 19.92 44.91 -40.93
CA SER A 204 18.65 45.23 -41.61
C SER A 204 18.77 45.78 -43.04
N SER A 205 18.00 45.21 -43.97
CA SER A 205 17.05 45.89 -44.89
C SER A 205 16.25 44.84 -45.68
N SER A 206 14.92 44.86 -45.52
CA SER A 206 13.89 44.06 -46.21
C SER A 206 14.25 43.65 -47.65
N VAL A 207 14.10 42.39 -48.08
CA VAL A 207 12.82 41.81 -48.55
C VAL A 207 12.57 40.36 -48.10
N SER A 208 13.53 39.66 -47.49
CA SER A 208 13.27 38.31 -46.96
C SER A 208 14.13 37.96 -45.74
N ILE A 209 13.68 38.40 -44.56
CA ILE A 209 14.25 38.02 -43.25
C ILE A 209 14.31 36.48 -43.10
N LEU A 210 13.40 35.75 -43.74
CA LEU A 210 13.37 34.29 -43.77
C LEU A 210 14.38 33.65 -44.74
N SER A 211 15.11 34.44 -45.53
CA SER A 211 16.19 33.98 -46.42
C SER A 211 17.58 34.21 -45.84
N ASP A 212 17.67 34.87 -44.68
CA ASP A 212 18.92 34.96 -43.94
C ASP A 212 19.29 33.55 -43.44
N PRO A 213 20.44 32.99 -43.84
CA PRO A 213 20.83 31.62 -43.48
C PRO A 213 20.92 31.41 -41.96
N ASP A 214 21.25 32.44 -41.17
CA ASP A 214 21.35 32.33 -39.72
C ASP A 214 19.97 32.34 -39.06
N VAL A 215 19.02 33.11 -39.60
CA VAL A 215 17.62 33.09 -39.15
C VAL A 215 16.96 31.78 -39.56
N LEU A 216 17.16 31.33 -40.80
CA LEU A 216 16.61 30.07 -41.31
C LEU A 216 17.19 28.86 -40.56
N SER A 217 18.49 28.85 -40.27
CA SER A 217 19.12 27.80 -39.47
C SER A 217 18.56 27.75 -38.04
N ASN A 218 18.35 28.89 -37.39
CA ASN A 218 17.76 28.92 -36.04
C ASN A 218 16.28 28.55 -36.04
N VAL A 219 15.51 28.95 -37.05
CA VAL A 219 14.09 28.57 -37.21
C VAL A 219 13.95 27.08 -37.50
N THR A 220 14.77 26.53 -38.40
CA THR A 220 14.75 25.10 -38.73
C THR A 220 15.24 24.24 -37.58
N THR A 221 16.26 24.68 -36.85
CA THR A 221 16.72 24.02 -35.61
C THR A 221 15.64 24.04 -34.55
N ALA A 222 15.02 25.20 -34.27
CA ALA A 222 13.91 25.31 -33.33
C ALA A 222 12.71 24.45 -33.71
N LEU A 223 12.34 24.37 -35.01
CA LEU A 223 11.24 23.52 -35.46
C LEU A 223 11.59 22.03 -35.36
N ARG A 224 12.83 21.66 -35.69
CA ARG A 224 13.33 20.29 -35.55
C ARG A 224 13.35 19.87 -34.09
N GLU A 225 13.89 20.68 -33.20
CA GLU A 225 13.91 20.45 -31.75
C GLU A 225 12.49 20.37 -31.19
N LEU A 226 11.58 21.27 -31.61
CA LEU A 226 10.19 21.24 -31.16
C LEU A 226 9.48 19.93 -31.56
N LEU A 227 9.66 19.46 -32.79
CA LEU A 227 8.98 18.27 -33.32
C LEU A 227 9.63 16.95 -32.87
N VAL A 228 10.97 16.90 -32.80
CA VAL A 228 11.73 15.67 -32.54
C VAL A 228 11.99 15.48 -31.05
N ASP A 229 12.24 16.57 -30.32
CA ASP A 229 12.58 16.52 -28.91
C ASP A 229 11.42 16.97 -28.03
N ASP A 230 10.92 18.19 -28.20
CA ASP A 230 10.01 18.79 -27.22
C ASP A 230 8.64 18.11 -27.17
N ILE A 231 7.97 17.94 -28.31
CA ILE A 231 6.62 17.33 -28.34
C ILE A 231 6.67 15.88 -27.84
N PRO A 232 7.62 15.02 -28.29
CA PRO A 232 7.74 13.67 -27.73
C PRO A 232 8.09 13.65 -26.24
N ARG A 233 8.93 14.58 -25.76
CA ARG A 233 9.25 14.72 -24.33
C ARG A 233 8.01 15.09 -23.51
N GLU A 234 7.17 15.99 -24.00
CA GLU A 234 5.91 16.32 -23.33
C GLU A 234 4.93 15.18 -23.30
N PHE A 235 4.81 14.43 -24.40
CA PHE A 235 3.95 13.26 -24.41
C PHE A 235 4.43 12.21 -23.40
N ARG A 236 5.75 11.99 -23.29
CA ARG A 236 6.34 11.14 -22.24
C ARG A 236 6.05 11.67 -20.83
N SER A 237 6.17 12.99 -20.62
CA SER A 237 5.85 13.64 -19.34
C SER A 237 4.35 13.49 -18.98
N MET A 238 3.45 13.71 -19.94
CA MET A 238 2.00 13.50 -19.77
C MET A 238 1.67 12.05 -19.45
N ARG A 239 2.29 11.10 -20.16
CA ARG A 239 2.15 9.67 -19.88
C ARG A 239 2.62 9.36 -18.46
N LYS A 240 3.80 9.82 -18.05
CA LYS A 240 4.30 9.63 -16.68
C LYS A 240 3.36 10.23 -15.64
N ARG A 241 2.80 11.42 -15.86
CA ARG A 241 1.80 12.02 -14.96
C ARG A 241 0.53 11.17 -14.85
N LEU A 242 0.08 10.57 -15.95
CA LEU A 242 -1.05 9.64 -15.96
C LEU A 242 -0.70 8.34 -15.22
N ASP A 243 0.50 7.80 -15.43
CA ASP A 243 0.99 6.60 -14.76
C ASP A 243 1.07 6.82 -13.25
N LEU A 244 1.60 7.96 -12.80
CA LEU A 244 1.63 8.35 -11.38
C LEU A 244 0.23 8.51 -10.78
N LEU A 245 -0.69 9.12 -11.53
CA LEU A 245 -2.10 9.21 -11.10
C LEU A 245 -2.73 7.81 -10.99
N GLY A 246 -2.45 6.93 -11.95
CA GLY A 246 -2.88 5.54 -11.94
C GLY A 246 -2.34 4.78 -10.74
N ASN A 247 -1.04 4.91 -10.47
CA ASN A 247 -0.38 4.33 -9.31
C ASN A 247 -1.06 4.78 -8.01
N ASP A 248 -1.23 6.09 -7.81
CA ASP A 248 -1.93 6.61 -6.63
C ASP A 248 -3.34 6.02 -6.49
N CYS A 249 -4.09 5.93 -7.61
CA CYS A 249 -5.46 5.41 -7.59
C CYS A 249 -5.51 3.90 -7.33
N TYR A 250 -4.55 3.15 -7.86
CA TYR A 250 -4.41 1.72 -7.64
C TYR A 250 -4.04 1.42 -6.18
N LEU A 251 -3.03 2.09 -5.63
CA LEU A 251 -2.66 1.97 -4.21
C LEU A 251 -3.83 2.39 -3.30
N ALA A 252 -4.54 3.47 -3.66
CA ALA A 252 -5.74 3.90 -2.94
C ALA A 252 -6.86 2.85 -3.00
N HIS A 253 -6.99 2.13 -4.11
CA HIS A 253 -7.94 1.03 -4.25
C HIS A 253 -7.61 -0.10 -3.29
N ILE A 254 -6.34 -0.50 -3.18
CA ILE A 254 -5.88 -1.52 -2.21
C ILE A 254 -6.25 -1.08 -0.79
N TYR A 255 -5.76 0.08 -0.35
CA TYR A 255 -5.96 0.55 1.02
C TYR A 255 -7.44 0.68 1.37
N ARG A 256 -8.24 1.34 0.52
CA ARG A 256 -9.67 1.57 0.82
C ARG A 256 -10.46 0.28 0.83
N THR A 257 -10.18 -0.63 -0.11
CA THR A 257 -10.87 -1.93 -0.18
C THR A 257 -10.54 -2.73 1.06
N LEU A 258 -9.26 -2.94 1.36
CA LEU A 258 -8.85 -3.76 2.49
C LEU A 258 -9.25 -3.15 3.83
N ARG A 259 -9.08 -1.85 4.02
CA ARG A 259 -9.53 -1.16 5.25
C ARG A 259 -11.03 -1.30 5.46
N TRP A 260 -11.83 -1.21 4.39
CA TRP A 260 -13.27 -1.40 4.48
C TRP A 260 -13.60 -2.84 4.85
N TRP A 261 -12.99 -3.82 4.19
CA TRP A 261 -13.26 -5.24 4.43
C TRP A 261 -12.77 -5.74 5.80
N SER A 262 -11.53 -5.44 6.20
CA SER A 262 -10.91 -6.00 7.41
C SER A 262 -11.22 -5.25 8.70
N ARG A 263 -11.81 -4.04 8.61
CA ARG A 263 -12.10 -3.14 9.76
C ARG A 263 -10.95 -3.11 10.78
N PRO A 264 -9.73 -2.76 10.34
CA PRO A 264 -8.56 -2.88 11.19
C PRO A 264 -8.65 -1.91 12.37
N THR A 265 -8.06 -2.30 13.50
CA THR A 265 -7.91 -1.42 14.67
C THR A 265 -6.77 -0.42 14.47
N HIS A 266 -5.74 -0.83 13.72
CA HIS A 266 -4.53 -0.08 13.43
C HIS A 266 -4.12 -0.31 11.98
N ALA A 267 -3.42 0.64 11.37
CA ALA A 267 -2.78 0.44 10.08
C ALA A 267 -1.32 0.86 10.14
N THR A 268 -0.47 0.22 9.35
CA THR A 268 0.95 0.56 9.25
C THR A 268 1.43 0.55 7.81
N VAL A 269 2.40 1.41 7.49
CA VAL A 269 3.13 1.44 6.23
C VAL A 269 4.62 1.26 6.53
N LEU A 270 5.18 0.11 6.14
CA LEU A 270 6.51 -0.37 6.49
C LEU A 270 7.61 0.26 5.63
N GLY A 271 7.64 1.58 5.52
CA GLY A 271 8.67 2.32 4.79
C GLY A 271 8.40 2.46 3.29
N ASP A 272 9.31 3.19 2.65
CA ASP A 272 9.28 3.65 1.26
C ASP A 272 7.94 4.27 0.88
N LEU A 273 7.50 5.20 1.73
CA LEU A 273 6.25 5.94 1.56
C LEU A 273 6.32 6.80 0.30
N VAL A 274 7.39 7.58 0.17
CA VAL A 274 7.63 8.52 -0.92
C VAL A 274 9.11 8.54 -1.28
N GLY A 275 9.43 8.58 -2.57
CA GLY A 275 10.80 8.91 -2.98
C GLY A 275 11.17 10.31 -2.51
N SER A 276 12.25 10.46 -1.75
CA SER A 276 12.59 11.70 -1.05
C SER A 276 14.09 12.01 -1.08
N GLN A 277 14.95 10.99 -1.17
CA GLN A 277 16.41 11.09 -1.02
C GLN A 277 17.05 12.27 -1.82
N TRP A 278 16.53 12.59 -3.01
CA TRP A 278 17.08 13.63 -3.89
C TRP A 278 16.02 14.61 -4.42
N VAL A 279 15.13 15.11 -3.56
CA VAL A 279 14.09 16.07 -3.95
C VAL A 279 14.05 17.31 -3.07
N THR A 280 13.61 18.41 -3.66
CA THR A 280 13.35 19.67 -2.95
C THR A 280 12.18 19.50 -1.98
N ASP A 281 12.12 20.35 -0.96
CA ASP A 281 11.02 20.33 0.02
C ASP A 281 9.66 20.59 -0.63
N GLU A 282 9.59 21.45 -1.66
CA GLU A 282 8.35 21.68 -2.41
C GLU A 282 7.83 20.38 -3.05
N GLU A 283 8.72 19.60 -3.65
CA GLU A 283 8.38 18.32 -4.25
C GLU A 283 8.03 17.28 -3.16
N PHE A 284 8.82 17.20 -2.09
CA PHE A 284 8.54 16.32 -0.95
C PHE A 284 7.12 16.52 -0.40
N TYR A 285 6.72 17.77 -0.11
CA TYR A 285 5.38 18.05 0.44
C TYR A 285 4.26 17.82 -0.57
N ARG A 286 4.52 17.91 -1.89
CA ARG A 286 3.55 17.47 -2.90
C ARG A 286 3.32 15.97 -2.83
N ARG A 287 4.38 15.17 -2.69
CA ARG A 287 4.29 13.71 -2.54
C ARG A 287 3.56 13.35 -1.25
N ALA A 288 3.92 13.98 -0.13
CA ALA A 288 3.22 13.81 1.13
C ALA A 288 1.72 14.18 1.04
N SER A 289 1.38 15.24 0.31
CA SER A 289 -0.02 15.60 0.06
C SER A 289 -0.76 14.56 -0.79
N ARG A 290 -0.11 13.90 -1.75
CA ARG A 290 -0.70 12.79 -2.52
C ARG A 290 -0.89 11.55 -1.65
N PHE A 291 0.10 11.23 -0.82
CA PHE A 291 0.05 10.14 0.15
C PHE A 291 -1.21 10.26 1.03
N TRP A 292 -1.37 11.38 1.74
CA TRP A 292 -2.51 11.59 2.65
C TRP A 292 -3.83 11.92 1.93
N GLY A 293 -3.78 12.72 0.87
CA GLY A 293 -4.97 13.23 0.20
C GLY A 293 -5.60 12.26 -0.80
N ARG A 294 -4.81 11.35 -1.37
CA ARG A 294 -5.24 10.41 -2.41
C ARG A 294 -5.09 8.96 -1.96
N VAL A 295 -3.88 8.48 -1.69
CA VAL A 295 -3.63 7.05 -1.40
C VAL A 295 -4.30 6.64 -0.10
N PHE A 296 -3.90 7.27 1.00
CA PHE A 296 -4.35 6.99 2.37
C PHE A 296 -5.44 7.95 2.83
N LYS A 297 -6.34 8.33 1.92
CA LYS A 297 -7.40 9.32 2.21
C LYS A 297 -8.22 8.92 3.43
N GLY A 298 -8.27 9.81 4.42
CA GLY A 298 -8.97 9.62 5.69
C GLY A 298 -8.10 9.03 6.79
N GLY A 299 -6.88 8.57 6.47
CA GLY A 299 -5.83 8.29 7.43
C GLY A 299 -5.22 9.56 8.01
N LYS A 300 -4.62 9.44 9.19
CA LYS A 300 -3.89 10.50 9.89
C LYS A 300 -2.56 9.94 10.39
N ARG A 301 -1.52 10.78 10.48
CA ARG A 301 -0.30 10.41 11.19
C ARG A 301 -0.58 10.26 12.69
N VAL A 302 0.23 9.47 13.38
CA VAL A 302 0.22 9.41 14.85
C VAL A 302 0.71 10.76 15.41
N GLU A 303 0.05 11.26 16.45
CA GLU A 303 0.32 12.56 17.06
C GLU A 303 1.62 12.55 17.89
N ASP A 304 2.23 13.74 18.03
CA ASP A 304 3.54 13.88 18.68
C ASP A 304 3.49 13.62 20.18
N GLU A 305 2.32 13.79 20.81
CA GLU A 305 2.10 13.46 22.22
C GLU A 305 2.18 11.95 22.46
N ILE A 306 1.76 11.14 21.50
CA ILE A 306 1.84 9.67 21.59
C ILE A 306 3.25 9.20 21.27
N THR A 307 3.89 9.82 20.29
CA THR A 307 5.25 9.46 19.86
C THR A 307 6.34 10.14 20.69
N ILE A 308 6.00 10.74 21.84
CA ILE A 308 6.92 11.55 22.66
C ILE A 308 8.18 10.79 23.08
N THR A 309 8.09 9.46 23.20
CA THR A 309 9.22 8.59 23.55
C THR A 309 10.33 8.56 22.49
N GLY A 310 10.02 9.04 21.29
CA GLY A 310 10.93 9.29 20.17
C GLY A 310 11.52 10.69 20.12
N ALA A 311 11.14 11.59 21.02
CA ALA A 311 11.61 12.97 20.98
C ALA A 311 13.08 13.07 21.38
N ARG A 312 13.82 13.96 20.71
CA ARG A 312 15.21 14.24 21.06
C ARG A 312 15.36 14.68 22.49
N GLY A 313 16.30 14.05 23.20
CA GLY A 313 16.56 14.33 24.60
C GLY A 313 15.41 13.92 25.53
N TYR A 314 14.43 13.15 25.05
CA TYR A 314 13.43 12.52 25.91
C TYR A 314 14.16 11.63 26.91
N LYS A 315 14.01 11.97 28.18
CA LYS A 315 14.42 11.12 29.29
C LYS A 315 13.15 10.88 30.09
N GLU A 316 12.75 9.62 30.18
CA GLU A 316 11.66 9.20 31.05
C GLU A 316 11.97 9.67 32.49
N GLN A 317 11.27 10.70 32.95
CA GLN A 317 11.49 11.36 34.24
C GLN A 317 10.65 10.67 35.32
N ASP A 318 11.02 9.47 35.81
CA ASP A 318 10.30 8.72 36.87
C ASP A 318 8.75 8.64 36.71
N GLN A 319 8.21 9.03 35.55
CA GLN A 319 6.79 9.07 35.25
C GLN A 319 6.44 7.70 34.68
N GLU A 320 5.43 7.09 35.29
CA GLU A 320 4.87 5.80 34.92
C GLU A 320 4.60 5.76 33.41
N VAL A 321 5.08 4.70 32.74
CA VAL A 321 4.89 4.46 31.30
C VAL A 321 3.43 4.74 30.94
N GLN A 322 3.16 5.69 30.04
CA GLN A 322 1.79 6.02 29.63
C GLN A 322 1.18 4.82 28.88
N LEU A 323 0.47 3.98 29.62
CA LEU A 323 -0.29 2.87 29.07
C LEU A 323 -1.54 3.39 28.35
N GLN A 324 -1.70 3.06 27.08
CA GLN A 324 -2.94 3.32 26.35
C GLN A 324 -3.90 2.15 26.52
N ASP A 325 -5.18 2.44 26.65
CA ASP A 325 -6.19 1.39 26.56
C ASP A 325 -6.26 0.89 25.11
N LEU A 326 -6.26 -0.44 24.94
CA LEU A 326 -6.36 -1.02 23.61
C LEU A 326 -7.71 -0.59 22.98
N PRO A 327 -7.68 0.08 21.83
CA PRO A 327 -8.89 0.68 21.28
C PRO A 327 -9.88 -0.38 20.81
N VAL A 328 -11.08 -0.39 21.42
CA VAL A 328 -12.23 -1.16 20.92
C VAL A 328 -12.83 -0.40 19.73
N GLY A 329 -13.34 -1.12 18.73
CA GLY A 329 -13.66 -0.61 17.39
C GLY A 329 -14.33 0.77 17.32
N GLY A 330 -13.86 1.62 16.40
CA GLY A 330 -14.35 2.99 16.21
C GLY A 330 -13.53 4.08 16.88
N SER A 331 -12.40 3.74 17.51
CA SER A 331 -11.42 4.68 18.06
C SER A 331 -10.71 5.54 17.00
N GLU A 332 -10.04 6.61 17.42
CA GLU A 332 -9.15 7.40 16.53
C GLU A 332 -7.98 6.57 15.98
N TRP A 333 -7.52 5.54 16.70
CA TRP A 333 -6.48 4.61 16.22
C TRP A 333 -6.84 3.90 14.91
N SER A 334 -8.13 3.65 14.65
CA SER A 334 -8.59 3.09 13.37
C SER A 334 -8.33 3.99 12.16
N ARG A 335 -8.02 5.27 12.39
CA ARG A 335 -7.63 6.25 11.36
C ARG A 335 -6.14 6.58 11.42
N ARG A 336 -5.44 6.25 12.50
CA ARG A 336 -4.00 6.49 12.63
C ARG A 336 -3.24 5.47 11.79
N ILE A 337 -2.25 5.94 11.06
CA ILE A 337 -1.32 5.11 10.30
C ILE A 337 0.06 5.26 10.92
N ILE A 338 0.62 4.13 11.36
CA ILE A 338 2.00 4.03 11.85
C ILE A 338 2.90 3.99 10.62
N ASN A 339 3.73 5.01 10.44
CA ASN A 339 4.64 5.10 9.31
C ASN A 339 6.06 4.80 9.78
N ILE A 340 6.70 3.84 9.13
CA ILE A 340 8.11 3.50 9.33
C ILE A 340 8.89 4.29 8.27
N ALA A 341 10.09 4.77 8.58
CA ALA A 341 10.95 5.40 7.57
C ALA A 341 11.63 4.36 6.70
N GLY A 342 11.57 4.50 5.37
CA GLY A 342 12.31 3.68 4.41
C GLY A 342 13.54 4.35 3.82
N ASN A 343 14.37 3.58 3.10
CA ASN A 343 15.59 4.11 2.50
C ASN A 343 15.29 5.14 1.41
N HIS A 344 14.18 5.00 0.66
CA HIS A 344 13.77 6.01 -0.29
C HIS A 344 13.21 7.28 0.39
N ASP A 345 12.74 7.16 1.64
CA ASP A 345 12.21 8.26 2.43
C ASP A 345 13.31 9.15 3.02
N ILE A 346 14.35 8.56 3.62
CA ILE A 346 15.39 9.32 4.35
C ILE A 346 16.84 9.00 3.93
N GLY A 347 17.08 7.93 3.18
CA GLY A 347 18.41 7.41 2.84
C GLY A 347 18.87 6.26 3.74
N TYR A 348 20.13 5.87 3.59
CA TYR A 348 20.87 4.94 4.46
C TYR A 348 21.86 5.69 5.37
N ALA A 349 22.48 4.99 6.33
CA ALA A 349 23.31 5.65 7.35
C ALA A 349 24.40 6.56 6.76
N GLY A 350 24.99 6.23 5.61
CA GLY A 350 26.05 6.99 4.96
C GLY A 350 25.61 8.22 4.18
N ASP A 351 24.30 8.47 4.07
CA ASP A 351 23.78 9.66 3.41
C ASP A 351 22.62 10.34 4.17
N ILE A 352 21.96 9.70 5.14
CA ILE A 352 20.91 10.31 5.97
C ILE A 352 21.37 11.65 6.56
N SER A 353 20.52 12.66 6.43
CA SER A 353 20.74 13.99 7.01
C SER A 353 19.60 14.40 7.94
N GLU A 354 19.91 15.36 8.81
CA GLU A 354 18.95 15.89 9.78
C GLU A 354 17.69 16.45 9.11
N ALA A 355 17.88 17.26 8.06
CA ALA A 355 16.80 17.88 7.33
C ALA A 355 15.85 16.83 6.71
N ARG A 356 16.38 15.67 6.28
CA ARG A 356 15.59 14.56 5.73
C ARG A 356 14.75 13.88 6.81
N ILE A 357 15.33 13.62 7.98
CA ILE A 357 14.58 13.08 9.12
C ILE A 357 13.50 14.07 9.53
N GLU A 358 13.84 15.35 9.77
CA GLU A 358 12.87 16.35 10.24
C GLU A 358 11.67 16.53 9.31
N ARG A 359 11.91 16.62 8.00
CA ARG A 359 10.79 16.75 7.04
C ARG A 359 9.94 15.48 6.98
N PHE A 360 10.56 14.29 7.09
CA PHE A 360 9.83 13.04 7.23
C PHE A 360 8.96 13.05 8.49
N GLU A 361 9.53 13.39 9.65
CA GLU A 361 8.80 13.39 10.92
C GLU A 361 7.63 14.38 10.92
N ARG A 362 7.82 15.57 10.34
CA ARG A 362 6.74 16.55 10.17
C ARG A 362 5.58 16.02 9.33
N ALA A 363 5.87 15.27 8.26
CA ALA A 363 4.86 14.81 7.31
C ALA A 363 4.20 13.48 7.71
N PHE A 364 4.97 12.55 8.31
CA PHE A 364 4.57 11.16 8.49
C PHE A 364 4.59 10.68 9.94
N GLY A 365 5.21 11.42 10.86
CA GLY A 365 5.39 11.06 12.27
C GLY A 365 6.84 10.63 12.58
N ARG A 366 7.19 10.60 13.87
CA ARG A 366 8.57 10.30 14.32
C ARG A 366 9.09 8.96 13.80
N ALA A 367 10.39 8.93 13.49
CA ALA A 367 11.02 7.75 12.89
C ALA A 367 11.32 6.65 13.93
N ASN A 368 11.64 7.04 15.17
CA ASN A 368 11.81 6.16 16.33
C ASN A 368 10.77 6.52 17.37
N TRP A 369 9.95 5.59 17.86
CA TRP A 369 9.07 5.75 19.04
C TRP A 369 8.38 4.43 19.37
N ASP A 370 7.83 4.32 20.58
CA ASP A 370 7.13 3.13 21.04
C ASP A 370 5.88 3.49 21.85
N VAL A 371 4.94 2.56 21.92
CA VAL A 371 3.71 2.69 22.72
C VAL A 371 3.31 1.34 23.29
N ARG A 372 2.77 1.35 24.50
CA ARG A 372 2.21 0.16 25.12
C ARG A 372 0.71 0.27 25.31
N PHE A 373 0.01 -0.75 24.87
CA PHE A 373 -1.42 -0.93 25.09
C PHE A 373 -1.65 -1.93 26.22
N ARG A 374 -2.69 -1.70 27.02
CA ARG A 374 -3.19 -2.65 28.02
C ARG A 374 -4.57 -3.16 27.64
N LEU A 375 -4.83 -4.42 27.93
CA LEU A 375 -6.19 -4.97 27.93
C LEU A 375 -6.90 -4.59 29.24
N PRO A 376 -8.24 -4.54 29.26
CA PRO A 376 -8.99 -4.41 30.50
C PRO A 376 -8.58 -5.50 31.51
N PRO A 377 -8.45 -5.20 32.80
CA PRO A 377 -8.07 -6.18 33.81
C PRO A 377 -9.03 -7.37 33.81
N ARG A 378 -8.49 -8.59 33.82
CA ARG A 378 -9.28 -9.83 33.84
C ARG A 378 -9.02 -10.60 35.12
N ARG A 379 -10.08 -11.11 35.76
CA ARG A 379 -9.95 -12.02 36.90
C ARG A 379 -9.71 -13.44 36.42
N LYS A 380 -8.65 -14.08 36.92
CA LYS A 380 -8.34 -15.49 36.63
C LYS A 380 -9.52 -16.38 37.08
N GLY A 381 -10.13 -17.11 36.15
CA GLY A 381 -11.26 -18.02 36.41
C GLY A 381 -12.66 -17.37 36.51
N ALA A 382 -12.82 -16.08 36.16
CA ALA A 382 -14.13 -15.43 36.09
C ALA A 382 -14.63 -15.34 34.64
N THR A 383 -15.89 -15.71 34.40
CA THR A 383 -16.53 -15.54 33.08
C THR A 383 -16.56 -14.08 32.66
N ALA A 384 -16.46 -13.78 31.35
CA ALA A 384 -16.44 -12.42 30.80
C ALA A 384 -17.62 -11.53 31.28
N VAL A 385 -18.74 -12.14 31.66
CA VAL A 385 -19.92 -11.47 32.21
C VAL A 385 -19.70 -10.97 33.64
N ALA A 386 -18.92 -11.68 34.46
CA ALA A 386 -18.61 -11.30 35.84
C ALA A 386 -17.52 -10.21 35.91
N ALA A 387 -16.60 -10.18 34.94
CA ALA A 387 -15.57 -9.13 34.85
C ALA A 387 -16.16 -7.76 34.45
N ALA A 388 -17.12 -7.74 33.51
CA ALA A 388 -17.82 -6.52 33.11
C ALA A 388 -18.72 -5.96 34.23
N ALA A 389 -19.38 -6.83 35.00
CA ALA A 389 -20.20 -6.41 36.14
C ALA A 389 -19.36 -5.90 37.34
N ALA A 390 -18.16 -6.46 37.55
CA ALA A 390 -17.25 -6.01 38.61
C ALA A 390 -16.61 -4.64 38.30
N ALA A 391 -16.40 -4.31 37.02
CA ALA A 391 -15.87 -3.01 36.60
C ALA A 391 -16.84 -1.84 36.85
N GLU A 392 -18.15 -2.11 36.99
CA GLU A 392 -19.15 -1.09 37.37
C GLU A 392 -19.32 -0.94 38.90
N GLU A 393 -18.90 -1.92 39.72
CA GLU A 393 -19.05 -1.88 41.19
C GLU A 393 -17.82 -1.37 41.95
N GLU A 394 -16.63 -1.32 41.32
CA GLU A 394 -15.38 -0.95 42.00
C GLU A 394 -15.15 0.56 42.20
N GLU A 395 -16.13 1.41 41.93
CA GLU A 395 -16.07 2.85 42.28
C GLU A 395 -16.57 3.11 43.73
N VAL A 396 -17.20 2.13 44.39
CA VAL A 396 -17.80 2.35 45.73
C VAL A 396 -17.63 1.13 46.65
N LYS A 397 -16.40 0.90 47.13
CA LYS A 397 -16.05 0.55 48.53
C LYS A 397 -14.72 -0.20 48.61
N GLY A 398 -13.75 0.43 49.28
CA GLY A 398 -12.58 -0.27 49.80
C GLY A 398 -13.00 -1.37 50.78
N GLY A 399 -12.72 -2.61 50.41
CA GLY A 399 -12.99 -3.78 51.24
C GLY A 399 -12.10 -4.94 50.80
N ALA A 400 -11.14 -5.30 51.64
CA ALA A 400 -10.29 -6.47 51.46
C ALA A 400 -11.11 -7.77 51.42
N GLY A 401 -10.83 -8.65 50.46
CA GLY A 401 -11.19 -10.07 50.54
C GLY A 401 -11.72 -10.72 49.25
N SER A 402 -10.83 -11.09 48.32
CA SER A 402 -10.87 -12.33 47.52
C SER A 402 -9.60 -12.37 46.65
N GLU A 403 -8.67 -13.29 46.95
CA GLU A 403 -7.39 -13.49 46.23
C GLU A 403 -7.60 -14.11 44.83
N GLY A 404 -8.36 -13.44 43.97
CA GLY A 404 -8.33 -13.68 42.53
C GLY A 404 -7.23 -12.82 41.91
N THR A 405 -6.12 -13.41 41.46
CA THR A 405 -5.07 -12.68 40.74
C THR A 405 -5.68 -12.01 39.51
N THR A 406 -5.73 -10.68 39.51
CA THR A 406 -6.19 -9.88 38.38
C THR A 406 -5.00 -9.73 37.43
N ILE A 407 -5.16 -10.16 36.18
CA ILE A 407 -4.12 -10.10 35.14
C ILE A 407 -4.43 -8.96 34.16
N THR A 408 -3.40 -8.26 33.71
CA THR A 408 -3.52 -7.14 32.74
C THR A 408 -2.53 -7.37 31.61
N PRO A 409 -2.92 -8.09 30.54
CA PRO A 409 -2.06 -8.31 29.39
C PRO A 409 -1.70 -7.01 28.67
N THR A 410 -0.48 -6.94 28.13
CA THR A 410 0.00 -5.75 27.41
C THR A 410 0.58 -6.06 26.04
N LEU A 411 0.41 -5.13 25.10
CA LEU A 411 0.94 -5.17 23.75
C LEU A 411 1.85 -3.95 23.55
N HIS A 412 3.14 -4.17 23.33
CA HIS A 412 4.14 -3.14 23.10
C HIS A 412 4.47 -3.05 21.62
N ILE A 413 4.16 -1.91 21.00
CA ILE A 413 4.54 -1.63 19.61
C ILE A 413 5.80 -0.77 19.63
N ILE A 414 6.83 -1.22 18.92
CA ILE A 414 8.09 -0.50 18.74
C ILE A 414 8.21 -0.12 17.27
N ASN A 415 8.25 1.18 16.97
CA ASN A 415 8.61 1.71 15.66
C ASN A 415 10.11 2.04 15.68
N LEU A 416 10.89 1.38 14.82
CA LEU A 416 12.34 1.48 14.78
C LEU A 416 12.82 1.93 13.40
N ASN A 417 13.58 3.04 13.38
CA ASN A 417 14.34 3.48 12.23
C ASN A 417 15.66 2.71 12.12
N SER A 418 15.59 1.55 11.48
CA SER A 418 16.74 0.67 11.26
C SER A 418 17.84 1.27 10.36
N LEU A 419 17.51 2.25 9.52
CA LEU A 419 18.41 2.79 8.48
C LEU A 419 19.61 3.55 9.04
N THR A 420 19.59 3.85 10.34
CA THR A 420 20.62 4.62 11.04
C THR A 420 21.59 3.77 11.86
N LEU A 421 21.37 2.44 11.91
CA LEU A 421 22.08 1.55 12.83
C LEU A 421 23.41 1.05 12.28
N ASP A 422 23.49 0.75 10.98
CA ASP A 422 24.73 0.25 10.37
C ASP A 422 25.73 1.37 10.03
N THR A 423 26.95 1.00 9.67
CA THR A 423 28.10 1.90 9.51
C THR A 423 28.82 1.66 8.19
N PRO A 424 29.62 2.62 7.68
CA PRO A 424 29.88 3.97 8.24
C PRO A 424 28.73 4.96 8.03
N ALA A 425 28.35 5.66 9.10
CA ALA A 425 27.31 6.69 9.09
C ALA A 425 27.88 8.07 8.72
N LEU A 426 27.08 8.90 8.03
CA LEU A 426 27.41 10.29 7.71
C LEU A 426 27.45 11.18 8.96
N SER A 427 26.45 11.03 9.83
CA SER A 427 26.35 11.74 11.12
C SER A 427 26.36 10.74 12.28
N GLN A 428 27.36 10.89 13.15
CA GLN A 428 27.45 10.11 14.38
C GLN A 428 26.38 10.50 15.39
N GLU A 429 25.90 11.75 15.35
CA GLU A 429 24.84 12.24 16.24
C GLU A 429 23.51 11.55 15.95
N ILE A 430 23.14 11.41 14.67
CA ILE A 430 21.93 10.70 14.24
C ILE A 430 22.02 9.23 14.65
N GLN A 431 23.15 8.57 14.39
CA GLN A 431 23.37 7.18 14.76
C GLN A 431 23.32 6.97 16.28
N SER A 432 24.00 7.83 17.05
CA SER A 432 24.03 7.74 18.51
C SER A 432 22.63 7.91 19.10
N ALA A 433 21.80 8.82 18.56
CA ALA A 433 20.42 8.99 19.01
C ALA A 433 19.56 7.74 18.81
N SER A 434 19.77 6.98 17.72
CA SER A 434 19.08 5.71 17.49
C SER A 434 19.54 4.62 18.45
N TYR A 435 20.83 4.54 18.77
CA TYR A 435 21.33 3.62 19.78
C TYR A 435 20.86 3.98 21.20
N ASP A 436 20.82 5.26 21.55
CA ASP A 436 20.23 5.73 22.81
C ASP A 436 18.77 5.30 22.93
N TYR A 437 17.99 5.45 21.85
CA TYR A 437 16.61 4.99 21.80
C TYR A 437 16.47 3.47 22.01
N ILE A 438 17.28 2.65 21.33
CA ILE A 438 17.30 1.18 21.54
C ILE A 438 17.67 0.85 22.98
N ASN A 439 18.72 1.47 23.52
CA ASN A 439 19.16 1.25 24.90
C ASN A 439 18.05 1.60 25.90
N ASP A 440 17.28 2.66 25.64
CA ASP A 440 16.14 3.06 26.47
C ASP A 440 14.97 2.07 26.40
N ILE A 441 14.73 1.45 25.24
CA ILE A 441 13.77 0.34 25.13
C ILE A 441 14.23 -0.79 26.05
N ILE A 442 15.48 -1.24 25.86
CA ILE A 442 16.01 -2.44 26.51
C ILE A 442 16.07 -2.27 28.03
N SER A 443 16.58 -1.13 28.50
CA SER A 443 16.91 -0.92 29.91
C SER A 443 15.76 -0.39 30.76
N ARG A 444 14.81 0.34 30.16
CA ARG A 444 13.78 1.07 30.93
C ARG A 444 12.36 0.70 30.55
N ARG A 445 12.08 0.52 29.26
CA ARG A 445 10.69 0.41 28.78
C ARG A 445 10.23 -1.02 28.58
N SER A 446 11.11 -1.97 28.27
CA SER A 446 10.75 -3.38 28.07
C SER A 446 10.52 -4.12 29.38
N TYR A 447 9.50 -4.98 29.43
CA TYR A 447 9.27 -5.85 30.59
C TYR A 447 10.30 -6.99 30.68
N PRO A 448 10.43 -7.64 31.86
CA PRO A 448 11.31 -8.81 32.02
C PRO A 448 10.97 -9.94 31.04
N VAL A 449 11.97 -10.75 30.67
CA VAL A 449 11.81 -11.81 29.66
C VAL A 449 10.93 -12.97 30.14
N GLU A 450 10.70 -13.09 31.45
CA GLU A 450 9.81 -14.05 32.08
C GLU A 450 8.33 -13.68 31.95
N ASP A 451 8.02 -12.42 31.61
CA ASP A 451 6.64 -11.95 31.50
C ASP A 451 5.98 -12.39 30.19
N ARG A 452 5.20 -13.47 30.27
CA ARG A 452 4.40 -14.02 29.17
C ARG A 452 3.08 -13.29 28.91
N MET A 453 2.70 -12.33 29.77
CA MET A 453 1.52 -11.49 29.57
C MET A 453 1.81 -10.28 28.67
N SER A 454 3.07 -10.11 28.26
CA SER A 454 3.51 -9.07 27.34
C SER A 454 3.74 -9.63 25.93
N PHE A 455 3.41 -8.82 24.91
CA PHE A 455 3.74 -9.12 23.51
C PHE A 455 4.43 -7.92 22.89
N THR A 456 5.56 -8.16 22.23
CA THR A 456 6.33 -7.12 21.53
C THR A 456 6.14 -7.25 20.03
N LEU A 457 5.59 -6.21 19.41
CA LEU A 457 5.50 -6.07 17.96
C LEU A 457 6.54 -5.05 17.50
N LEU A 458 7.60 -5.53 16.84
CA LEU A 458 8.63 -4.66 16.25
C LEU A 458 8.27 -4.34 14.79
N LEU A 459 8.17 -3.05 14.48
CA LEU A 459 7.97 -2.53 13.14
C LEU A 459 9.26 -1.84 12.69
N THR A 460 9.80 -2.28 11.57
CA THR A 460 11.06 -1.79 11.00
C THR A 460 10.97 -1.77 9.47
N HIS A 461 11.99 -1.27 8.78
CA HIS A 461 12.04 -1.28 7.33
C HIS A 461 13.13 -2.22 6.80
N LEU A 462 14.33 -2.22 7.40
CA LEU A 462 15.39 -3.14 6.99
C LEU A 462 15.21 -4.52 7.65
N PRO A 463 15.17 -5.60 6.84
CA PRO A 463 15.09 -6.95 7.36
C PRO A 463 16.34 -7.33 8.16
N LEU A 464 16.19 -8.23 9.13
CA LEU A 464 17.35 -8.74 9.88
C LEU A 464 18.25 -9.57 8.97
N HIS A 465 19.53 -9.64 9.31
CA HIS A 465 20.52 -10.46 8.61
C HIS A 465 20.05 -11.90 8.40
N LYS A 466 20.14 -12.37 7.16
CA LYS A 466 19.84 -13.75 6.76
C LYS A 466 20.92 -14.21 5.78
N SER A 467 21.26 -15.49 5.84
CA SER A 467 22.18 -16.11 4.87
C SER A 467 21.59 -16.08 3.46
N GLU A 468 22.45 -16.01 2.46
CA GLU A 468 22.06 -16.04 1.04
C GLU A 468 21.27 -17.32 0.71
N GLY A 469 20.24 -17.19 -0.14
CA GLY A 469 19.37 -18.30 -0.55
C GLY A 469 18.14 -18.54 0.34
N ILE A 470 17.99 -17.83 1.46
CA ILE A 470 16.78 -17.90 2.30
C ILE A 470 15.66 -17.01 1.74
N CYS A 471 16.02 -15.77 1.42
CA CYS A 471 15.15 -14.77 0.79
C CYS A 471 15.61 -14.52 -0.66
N THR A 472 14.84 -13.73 -1.42
CA THR A 472 15.22 -13.38 -2.78
C THR A 472 16.53 -12.59 -2.80
N ASP A 473 16.64 -11.59 -1.93
CA ASP A 473 17.89 -10.86 -1.77
C ASP A 473 18.78 -11.51 -0.72
N GLY A 474 20.09 -11.58 -0.99
CA GLY A 474 21.11 -11.96 -0.03
C GLY A 474 21.60 -10.76 0.81
N PRO A 475 22.43 -10.99 1.83
CA PRO A 475 23.07 -9.91 2.58
C PRO A 475 24.07 -9.17 1.68
N GLN A 476 23.81 -7.90 1.42
CA GLN A 476 24.63 -7.05 0.56
C GLN A 476 24.76 -5.66 1.18
N PHE A 477 25.97 -5.08 1.07
CA PHE A 477 26.31 -3.72 1.48
C PHE A 477 27.08 -3.06 0.33
N SER A 478 26.75 -1.82 0.00
CA SER A 478 27.50 -0.98 -0.93
C SER A 478 27.93 0.31 -0.23
N PHE A 479 29.05 0.88 -0.66
CA PHE A 479 29.62 2.09 -0.06
C PHE A 479 29.89 3.13 -1.15
N HIS A 480 29.87 4.41 -0.77
CA HIS A 480 30.21 5.50 -1.68
C HIS A 480 31.70 5.46 -2.06
N GLU A 481 31.98 5.44 -3.36
CA GLU A 481 33.36 5.34 -3.89
C GLU A 481 34.14 6.67 -3.82
N SER A 482 33.43 7.79 -3.69
CA SER A 482 34.01 9.13 -3.63
C SER A 482 33.15 10.03 -2.75
N ASP A 483 33.72 11.15 -2.31
CA ASP A 483 32.95 12.24 -1.73
C ASP A 483 31.95 12.81 -2.75
N ASP A 484 30.93 13.48 -2.22
CA ASP A 484 29.91 14.15 -3.02
C ASP A 484 30.50 15.33 -3.81
N GLU A 485 30.66 15.15 -5.12
CA GLU A 485 31.16 16.17 -6.05
C GLU A 485 30.10 17.20 -6.45
N GLU A 486 28.82 16.91 -6.20
CA GLU A 486 27.65 17.71 -6.61
C GLU A 486 26.91 18.30 -5.39
N GLY A 487 27.60 18.41 -4.24
CA GLY A 487 27.02 18.92 -3.00
C GLY A 487 26.58 20.38 -3.09
N ASP A 488 25.53 20.71 -2.35
CA ASP A 488 25.10 22.11 -2.18
C ASP A 488 26.15 22.87 -1.35
N THR A 489 26.21 24.20 -1.45
CA THR A 489 27.10 24.99 -0.58
C THR A 489 26.37 25.46 0.67
N ASP A 490 27.10 25.68 1.76
CA ASP A 490 26.56 26.28 2.98
C ASP A 490 25.90 27.66 2.72
N GLU A 491 25.17 28.17 3.70
CA GLU A 491 24.46 29.46 3.58
C GLU A 491 25.37 30.64 3.20
N ASN A 492 26.68 30.50 3.40
CA ASN A 492 27.69 31.50 3.06
C ASN A 492 28.35 31.26 1.68
N GLY A 493 28.08 30.12 1.03
CA GLY A 493 28.69 29.72 -0.24
C GLY A 493 30.16 29.32 -0.12
N GLU A 494 30.66 29.06 1.09
CA GLU A 494 32.08 28.86 1.37
C GLU A 494 32.46 27.38 1.53
N ASN A 495 31.58 26.55 2.09
CA ASN A 495 31.86 25.13 2.31
C ASN A 495 30.82 24.22 1.62
N PRO A 496 31.25 23.13 0.97
CA PRO A 496 30.33 22.14 0.42
C PRO A 496 29.62 21.36 1.55
N ILE A 497 28.29 21.35 1.53
CA ILE A 497 27.45 20.45 2.29
C ILE A 497 27.45 19.10 1.56
N LEU A 498 28.31 18.20 2.04
CA LEU A 498 28.40 16.84 1.52
C LEU A 498 27.12 16.06 1.86
N ARG A 499 26.44 15.56 0.83
CA ARG A 499 25.26 14.68 1.01
C ARG A 499 25.64 13.27 1.43
N PHE A 500 26.87 12.87 1.12
CA PHE A 500 27.52 11.61 1.48
C PHE A 500 29.05 11.78 1.42
N ARG A 501 29.80 10.82 1.96
CA ARG A 501 31.27 10.81 1.95
C ARG A 501 31.80 9.50 1.40
N GLU A 502 33.04 9.51 0.92
CA GLU A 502 33.78 8.29 0.56
C GLU A 502 33.75 7.29 1.73
N GLY A 503 33.41 6.03 1.41
CA GLY A 503 33.28 4.95 2.38
C GLY A 503 31.99 4.97 3.21
N GLY A 504 31.14 5.99 3.08
CA GLY A 504 29.82 6.01 3.71
C GLY A 504 28.93 4.88 3.18
N LEU A 505 28.12 4.29 4.06
CA LEU A 505 27.14 3.27 3.68
C LEU A 505 26.13 3.82 2.68
N LYS A 506 26.14 3.26 1.46
CA LYS A 506 25.32 3.72 0.35
C LYS A 506 24.01 2.96 0.24
N ASP A 507 24.06 1.63 0.18
CA ASP A 507 22.88 0.76 0.09
C ASP A 507 23.10 -0.53 0.88
N GLN A 508 22.03 -1.12 1.42
CA GLN A 508 22.08 -2.47 2.01
C GLN A 508 20.73 -3.18 1.91
N ASN A 509 20.75 -4.50 1.76
CA ASN A 509 19.53 -5.33 1.69
C ASN A 509 19.03 -5.76 3.08
N HIS A 510 19.95 -5.86 4.03
CA HIS A 510 19.70 -6.39 5.37
C HIS A 510 20.44 -5.53 6.40
N LEU A 511 19.98 -5.54 7.64
CA LEU A 511 20.81 -5.11 8.76
C LEU A 511 22.04 -6.00 8.88
N SER A 512 23.14 -5.46 9.40
CA SER A 512 24.33 -6.28 9.65
C SER A 512 24.01 -7.41 10.64
N GLN A 513 24.80 -8.48 10.56
CA GLN A 513 24.66 -9.60 11.49
C GLN A 513 24.81 -9.14 12.95
N HIS A 514 25.72 -8.18 13.20
CA HIS A 514 25.92 -7.62 14.52
C HIS A 514 24.66 -6.92 15.03
N VAL A 515 24.14 -5.93 14.31
CA VAL A 515 22.94 -5.17 14.73
C VAL A 515 21.72 -6.08 14.89
N SER A 516 21.54 -7.02 13.96
CA SER A 516 20.46 -8.01 14.02
C SER A 516 20.52 -8.85 15.30
N THR A 517 21.72 -9.33 15.63
CA THR A 517 21.95 -10.19 16.79
C THR A 517 21.89 -9.40 18.11
N THR A 518 22.80 -8.44 18.29
CA THR A 518 23.03 -7.79 19.59
C THR A 518 21.97 -6.75 19.90
N GLY A 519 21.57 -5.96 18.89
CA GLY A 519 20.59 -4.88 19.06
C GLY A 519 19.16 -5.41 19.18
N ILE A 520 18.80 -6.36 18.31
CA ILE A 520 17.39 -6.76 18.15
C ILE A 520 17.09 -8.08 18.85
N LEU A 521 17.71 -9.20 18.45
CA LEU A 521 17.39 -10.52 19.00
C LEU A 521 17.77 -10.63 20.49
N GLU A 522 19.01 -10.30 20.84
CA GLU A 522 19.51 -10.37 22.22
C GLU A 522 19.15 -9.12 23.03
N GLY A 523 19.06 -7.95 22.40
CA GLY A 523 18.71 -6.69 23.04
C GLY A 523 17.20 -6.52 23.25
N ILE A 524 16.49 -6.10 22.21
CA ILE A 524 15.04 -5.80 22.27
C ILE A 524 14.24 -7.01 22.74
N PHE A 525 14.52 -8.20 22.21
CA PHE A 525 13.79 -9.42 22.60
C PHE A 525 14.42 -10.16 23.78
N GLY A 526 15.64 -9.84 24.20
CA GLY A 526 16.25 -10.49 25.38
C GLY A 526 16.51 -11.98 25.18
N MET A 527 16.62 -12.45 23.94
CA MET A 527 16.83 -13.86 23.63
C MET A 527 18.29 -14.28 23.82
N SER A 528 18.52 -15.57 24.04
CA SER A 528 19.87 -16.13 24.19
C SER A 528 19.88 -17.60 23.82
N GLY A 529 20.97 -18.08 23.21
CA GLY A 529 21.18 -19.52 23.02
C GLY A 529 21.67 -20.27 24.24
N ASN A 530 21.95 -19.59 25.36
CA ASN A 530 22.33 -20.23 26.63
C ASN A 530 21.10 -20.77 27.37
N ASP A 531 21.03 -22.09 27.56
CA ASP A 531 19.93 -22.76 28.29
C ASP A 531 19.79 -22.31 29.75
N ASN A 532 20.88 -21.83 30.35
CA ASN A 532 20.87 -21.34 31.74
C ASN A 532 20.47 -19.85 31.82
N ALA A 533 20.22 -19.20 30.68
CA ALA A 533 19.70 -17.85 30.69
C ALA A 533 18.28 -17.82 31.28
N VAL A 534 17.88 -16.64 31.72
CA VAL A 534 16.54 -16.39 32.23
C VAL A 534 15.49 -16.84 31.19
N ALA A 535 14.42 -17.46 31.68
CA ALA A 535 13.37 -18.07 30.85
C ALA A 535 13.91 -19.09 29.81
N GLY A 536 15.07 -19.71 30.07
CA GLY A 536 15.69 -20.69 29.16
C GLY A 536 16.21 -20.07 27.86
N GLY A 537 16.44 -18.76 27.83
CA GLY A 537 16.92 -18.05 26.64
C GLY A 537 15.84 -17.70 25.61
N TRP A 538 14.58 -18.06 25.87
CA TRP A 538 13.46 -17.79 24.96
C TRP A 538 13.13 -16.31 24.78
N GLY A 539 13.61 -15.43 25.66
CA GLY A 539 13.33 -14.00 25.59
C GLY A 539 11.83 -13.66 25.64
N ARG A 540 11.50 -12.48 25.16
CA ARG A 540 10.14 -11.91 25.12
C ARG A 540 9.33 -12.45 23.95
N ASN A 541 8.04 -12.66 24.17
CA ASN A 541 7.10 -13.05 23.12
C ASN A 541 6.91 -11.90 22.13
N GLY A 542 6.91 -12.19 20.83
CA GLY A 542 6.72 -11.14 19.84
C GLY A 542 6.72 -11.58 18.38
N LEU A 543 6.66 -10.56 17.52
CA LEU A 543 6.69 -10.66 16.06
C LEU A 543 7.44 -9.46 15.49
N ILE A 544 8.24 -9.70 14.45
CA ILE A 544 8.91 -8.64 13.70
C ILE A 544 8.23 -8.49 12.33
N LEU A 545 7.83 -7.27 11.98
CA LEU A 545 7.34 -6.91 10.65
C LEU A 545 8.28 -5.90 10.00
N THR A 546 8.63 -6.15 8.74
CA THR A 546 9.57 -5.31 8.00
C THR A 546 9.14 -5.11 6.54
N GLY A 547 9.58 -4.03 5.90
CA GLY A 547 9.39 -3.77 4.47
C GLY A 547 10.67 -4.05 3.67
N HIS A 548 10.97 -3.18 2.69
CA HIS A 548 12.22 -3.12 1.92
C HIS A 548 12.40 -4.18 0.83
N ASP A 549 12.32 -5.48 1.15
CA ASP A 549 12.33 -6.52 0.10
C ASP A 549 10.93 -6.62 -0.51
N HIS A 550 10.80 -6.05 -1.71
CA HIS A 550 9.54 -5.97 -2.40
C HIS A 550 8.91 -7.34 -2.72
N THR A 551 9.70 -8.41 -2.81
CA THR A 551 9.21 -9.77 -3.05
C THR A 551 8.61 -10.43 -1.82
N GLY A 552 9.01 -9.95 -0.64
CA GLY A 552 8.63 -10.43 0.68
C GLY A 552 9.33 -11.72 1.08
N CYS A 553 9.58 -11.86 2.38
CA CYS A 553 10.26 -13.02 2.95
C CYS A 553 9.73 -13.32 4.36
N ASP A 554 9.25 -14.54 4.58
CA ASP A 554 8.69 -14.99 5.85
C ASP A 554 9.61 -16.05 6.46
N VAL A 555 10.24 -15.72 7.58
CA VAL A 555 11.30 -16.54 8.18
C VAL A 555 11.14 -16.65 9.69
N ILE A 556 11.84 -17.62 10.25
CA ILE A 556 12.13 -17.68 11.68
C ILE A 556 13.64 -17.57 11.88
N HIS A 557 14.03 -16.70 12.81
CA HIS A 557 15.37 -16.64 13.38
C HIS A 557 15.42 -17.58 14.57
N PHE A 558 16.41 -18.44 14.64
CA PHE A 558 16.52 -19.44 15.69
C PHE A 558 17.97 -19.61 16.13
N VAL A 559 18.15 -20.12 17.34
CA VAL A 559 19.46 -20.50 17.85
C VAL A 559 19.86 -21.85 17.24
N ASP A 560 20.94 -21.84 16.47
CA ASP A 560 21.60 -23.03 15.93
C ASP A 560 22.74 -23.48 16.85
N ARG A 561 22.70 -24.75 17.25
CA ARG A 561 23.68 -25.43 18.13
C ARG A 561 24.48 -26.50 17.40
N SER A 562 24.30 -26.64 16.09
CA SER A 562 25.03 -27.62 15.28
C SER A 562 26.46 -27.19 14.93
N VAL A 563 26.93 -26.06 15.49
CA VAL A 563 28.27 -25.51 15.26
C VAL A 563 29.32 -26.40 15.95
N GLU A 564 30.00 -27.24 15.16
CA GLU A 564 31.01 -28.18 15.67
C GLU A 564 32.35 -27.50 16.04
N GLU A 565 32.68 -26.37 15.40
CA GLU A 565 33.88 -25.57 15.71
C GLU A 565 33.49 -24.08 15.91
N PRO A 566 33.76 -23.48 17.08
CA PRO A 566 33.51 -22.06 17.32
C PRO A 566 34.37 -21.19 16.39
N ASP A 567 33.79 -20.13 15.83
CA ASP A 567 34.56 -19.14 15.06
C ASP A 567 35.61 -18.47 15.96
N GLU A 568 36.80 -18.19 15.43
CA GLU A 568 37.86 -17.47 16.17
C GLU A 568 37.38 -16.09 16.68
N ALA A 569 36.42 -15.47 15.99
CA ALA A 569 35.83 -14.18 16.34
C ALA A 569 34.69 -14.28 17.38
N ASP A 570 34.04 -15.43 17.51
CA ASP A 570 32.93 -15.64 18.43
C ASP A 570 32.99 -17.05 19.05
N PRO A 571 33.52 -17.18 20.27
CA PRO A 571 33.75 -18.48 20.91
C PRO A 571 32.46 -19.12 21.45
N ARG A 572 31.27 -18.57 21.16
CA ARG A 572 30.00 -19.12 21.64
C ARG A 572 29.71 -20.50 21.01
N PRO A 573 29.16 -21.45 21.77
CA PRO A 573 28.84 -22.80 21.25
C PRO A 573 27.52 -22.83 20.45
N TRP A 574 27.03 -21.67 20.02
CA TRP A 574 25.77 -21.50 19.28
C TRP A 574 25.83 -20.20 18.48
N LYS A 575 25.03 -20.13 17.41
CA LYS A 575 24.88 -18.93 16.57
C LYS A 575 23.42 -18.68 16.23
N TRP A 576 23.10 -17.47 15.81
CA TRP A 576 21.82 -17.17 15.20
C TRP A 576 21.84 -17.56 13.73
N ASP A 577 20.78 -18.24 13.29
CA ASP A 577 20.53 -18.54 11.88
C ASP A 577 19.05 -18.34 11.55
N ALA A 578 18.73 -18.29 10.27
CA ALA A 578 17.38 -18.10 9.78
C ALA A 578 16.95 -19.23 8.84
N LYS A 579 15.65 -19.53 8.83
CA LYS A 579 15.07 -20.43 7.82
C LYS A 579 13.67 -19.98 7.45
N ARG A 580 13.26 -20.27 6.22
CA ARG A 580 11.93 -19.93 5.71
C ARG A 580 10.85 -20.58 6.58
N TYR A 581 9.87 -19.77 6.97
CA TYR A 581 8.69 -20.24 7.67
C TYR A 581 7.79 -20.96 6.66
N THR A 582 7.83 -22.29 6.64
CA THR A 582 7.03 -23.11 5.73
C THR A 582 5.95 -23.86 6.48
N THR A 583 4.71 -23.78 5.98
CA THR A 583 3.57 -24.57 6.43
C THR A 583 3.28 -25.61 5.36
N ILE A 584 4.08 -26.68 5.29
CA ILE A 584 3.95 -27.71 4.25
C ILE A 584 2.77 -28.65 4.60
N ASN A 585 1.84 -28.85 3.66
CA ASN A 585 0.80 -29.89 3.72
C ASN A 585 -0.13 -29.88 4.96
N ASN A 586 -0.59 -28.72 5.43
CA ASN A 586 -1.41 -28.60 6.65
C ASN A 586 -0.74 -29.23 7.90
N GLN A 587 0.56 -29.51 7.87
CA GLN A 587 1.33 -29.82 9.06
C GLN A 587 1.75 -28.50 9.69
N SER A 588 1.62 -28.41 11.01
CA SER A 588 2.14 -27.28 11.78
C SER A 588 3.60 -27.05 11.39
N PRO A 589 4.06 -25.79 11.30
CA PRO A 589 5.45 -25.48 11.05
C PRO A 589 6.34 -26.33 11.96
N VAL A 590 7.50 -26.78 11.47
CA VAL A 590 8.50 -27.42 12.35
C VAL A 590 9.08 -26.33 13.23
N ILE A 591 8.38 -26.07 14.34
CA ILE A 591 8.79 -25.14 15.38
C ILE A 591 10.09 -25.68 15.98
N PRO A 592 11.19 -24.90 16.00
CA PRO A 592 12.42 -25.32 16.66
C PRO A 592 12.19 -25.58 18.14
N ASP A 593 12.89 -26.57 18.68
CA ASP A 593 12.97 -26.80 20.14
C ASP A 593 13.92 -25.78 20.83
N THR A 594 14.55 -24.90 20.06
CA THR A 594 15.45 -23.83 20.53
C THR A 594 14.75 -22.46 20.46
N PRO A 595 15.23 -21.44 21.20
CA PRO A 595 14.71 -20.09 21.13
C PRO A 595 14.62 -19.58 19.69
N PHE A 596 13.46 -19.03 19.33
CA PHE A 596 13.22 -18.51 17.99
C PHE A 596 12.23 -17.33 17.98
N ILE A 597 12.30 -16.51 16.93
CA ILE A 597 11.32 -15.45 16.63
C ILE A 597 11.00 -15.41 15.15
N ARG A 598 9.75 -15.08 14.81
CA ARG A 598 9.32 -14.91 13.43
C ARG A 598 9.55 -13.47 12.97
N GLU A 599 10.12 -13.33 11.79
CA GLU A 599 10.20 -12.08 11.05
C GLU A 599 9.44 -12.22 9.74
N VAL A 600 8.57 -11.26 9.45
CA VAL A 600 7.82 -11.20 8.21
C VAL A 600 8.19 -9.92 7.46
N THR A 601 9.03 -10.08 6.45
CA THR A 601 9.23 -9.08 5.41
C THR A 601 8.02 -9.09 4.49
N LEU A 602 7.22 -8.03 4.57
CA LEU A 602 5.96 -7.94 3.85
C LEU A 602 6.24 -7.65 2.37
N ARG A 603 5.70 -8.50 1.51
CA ARG A 603 5.71 -8.28 0.07
C ARG A 603 5.05 -6.94 -0.29
N SER A 604 5.65 -6.21 -1.22
CA SER A 604 5.23 -4.85 -1.59
C SER A 604 3.77 -4.80 -2.09
N MET A 605 3.14 -3.67 -1.78
CA MET A 605 1.81 -3.31 -2.28
C MET A 605 1.81 -2.75 -3.72
N MET A 606 2.97 -2.61 -4.34
CA MET A 606 3.07 -2.19 -5.74
C MET A 606 2.45 -3.24 -6.67
N GLY A 607 2.03 -2.75 -7.84
CA GLY A 607 1.32 -3.55 -8.82
C GLY A 607 2.13 -4.73 -9.36
N GLU A 608 3.44 -4.56 -9.54
CA GLU A 608 4.34 -5.60 -10.06
C GLU A 608 4.52 -6.76 -9.07
N TYR A 609 4.43 -6.49 -7.77
CA TYR A 609 4.49 -7.53 -6.75
C TYR A 609 3.11 -8.14 -6.44
N GLY A 610 2.04 -7.65 -7.06
CA GLY A 610 0.69 -8.21 -6.99
C GLY A 610 -0.24 -7.51 -6.00
N GLY A 611 0.10 -6.29 -5.58
CA GLY A 611 -0.76 -5.48 -4.71
C GLY A 611 -0.98 -6.11 -3.34
N ASN A 612 0.10 -6.50 -2.67
CA ASN A 612 0.00 -7.25 -1.41
C ASN A 612 -0.30 -6.34 -0.22
N ALA A 613 -0.91 -6.95 0.79
CA ALA A 613 -1.06 -6.40 2.12
C ALA A 613 -1.08 -7.53 3.16
N GLY A 614 -0.61 -7.24 4.36
CA GLY A 614 -0.70 -8.15 5.50
C GLY A 614 -1.95 -7.87 6.34
N LEU A 615 -2.61 -8.94 6.77
CA LEU A 615 -3.70 -8.91 7.75
C LEU A 615 -3.23 -9.62 9.00
N LEU A 616 -2.78 -8.85 10.00
CA LEU A 616 -2.31 -9.39 11.27
C LEU A 616 -3.43 -9.30 12.32
N SER A 617 -3.73 -10.43 12.94
CA SER A 617 -4.61 -10.55 14.10
C SER A 617 -3.78 -10.97 15.31
N ILE A 618 -3.93 -10.25 16.42
CA ILE A 618 -3.31 -10.58 17.71
C ILE A 618 -4.42 -10.64 18.76
N TRP A 619 -4.42 -11.72 19.55
CA TRP A 619 -5.37 -11.92 20.63
C TRP A 619 -4.70 -12.58 21.83
N PHE A 620 -5.29 -12.37 23.01
CA PHE A 620 -4.84 -13.01 24.23
C PHE A 620 -5.67 -14.27 24.47
N ASP A 621 -5.03 -15.43 24.57
CA ASP A 621 -5.69 -16.71 24.78
C ASP A 621 -5.88 -17.00 26.27
N ASP A 622 -7.02 -16.55 26.80
CA ASP A 622 -7.40 -16.76 28.19
C ASP A 622 -8.01 -18.14 28.45
N ASP A 623 -7.73 -18.70 29.63
CA ASP A 623 -8.33 -19.94 30.15
C ASP A 623 -9.87 -19.95 30.12
N ASN A 624 -10.48 -18.77 30.10
CA ASN A 624 -11.92 -18.57 30.25
C ASN A 624 -12.76 -18.94 29.01
N ASP A 625 -12.18 -18.98 27.80
CA ASP A 625 -12.96 -19.18 26.56
C ASP A 625 -13.12 -20.66 26.16
N SER A 626 -12.27 -21.55 26.70
CA SER A 626 -12.28 -22.98 26.35
C SER A 626 -11.83 -23.94 27.47
N GLY A 627 -11.44 -23.45 28.65
CA GLY A 627 -10.91 -24.30 29.73
C GLY A 627 -9.52 -24.90 29.44
N SER A 628 -8.86 -24.43 28.37
CA SER A 628 -7.56 -24.91 27.89
C SER A 628 -6.68 -23.77 27.32
N GLY A 629 -6.94 -22.52 27.71
CA GLY A 629 -6.12 -21.38 27.31
C GLY A 629 -4.68 -21.50 27.81
N SER A 630 -3.72 -20.90 27.10
CA SER A 630 -2.32 -20.89 27.53
C SER A 630 -1.98 -19.72 28.47
N GLY A 631 -2.85 -18.70 28.57
CA GLY A 631 -2.55 -17.46 29.27
C GLY A 631 -1.49 -16.63 28.55
N GLU A 632 -1.39 -16.77 27.23
CA GLU A 632 -0.37 -16.14 26.39
C GLU A 632 -0.99 -15.46 25.17
N TRP A 633 -0.23 -14.53 24.60
CA TRP A 633 -0.57 -13.88 23.35
C TRP A 633 -0.38 -14.81 22.16
N LYS A 634 -1.37 -14.85 21.27
CA LYS A 634 -1.33 -15.54 20.00
C LYS A 634 -1.52 -14.55 18.86
N TYR A 635 -0.97 -14.90 17.70
CA TYR A 635 -1.12 -14.10 16.51
C TYR A 635 -1.22 -14.96 15.25
N GLU A 636 -1.84 -14.38 14.24
CA GLU A 636 -1.93 -14.95 12.89
C GLU A 636 -1.81 -13.83 11.87
N ILE A 637 -1.01 -14.06 10.83
CA ILE A 637 -0.84 -13.14 9.72
C ILE A 637 -1.18 -13.83 8.41
N ALA A 638 -2.04 -13.19 7.63
CA ALA A 638 -2.40 -13.63 6.28
C ALA A 638 -2.02 -12.58 5.25
N MET A 639 -1.52 -13.03 4.09
CA MET A 639 -1.20 -12.15 2.97
C MET A 639 -2.39 -12.06 2.02
N CYS A 640 -2.78 -10.85 1.65
CA CYS A 640 -3.88 -10.56 0.75
C CYS A 640 -3.36 -9.89 -0.53
N ARG A 641 -3.71 -10.44 -1.70
CA ARG A 641 -3.30 -9.93 -3.02
C ARG A 641 -4.46 -9.22 -3.69
N ALA A 642 -4.29 -7.94 -4.04
CA ALA A 642 -5.28 -7.18 -4.80
C ALA A 642 -5.14 -7.37 -6.33
N GLY A 643 -4.09 -8.06 -6.79
CA GLY A 643 -3.82 -8.30 -8.21
C GLY A 643 -3.05 -7.16 -8.86
N VAL A 644 -2.56 -7.35 -10.09
CA VAL A 644 -1.61 -6.41 -10.73
C VAL A 644 -2.25 -5.15 -11.30
N GLN A 645 -1.47 -4.08 -11.45
CA GLN A 645 -1.93 -2.76 -11.91
C GLN A 645 -2.56 -2.74 -13.32
N HIS A 646 -2.12 -3.59 -14.25
CA HIS A 646 -2.64 -3.59 -15.62
C HIS A 646 -4.08 -4.12 -15.70
N ILE A 647 -4.45 -5.04 -14.81
CA ILE A 647 -5.84 -5.50 -14.69
C ILE A 647 -6.71 -4.36 -14.18
N TRP A 648 -6.23 -3.62 -13.17
CA TRP A 648 -6.92 -2.45 -12.65
C TRP A 648 -7.14 -1.40 -13.76
N TRP A 649 -6.11 -1.10 -14.55
CA TRP A 649 -6.22 -0.19 -15.69
C TRP A 649 -7.22 -0.69 -16.73
N ALA A 650 -7.15 -1.96 -17.14
CA ALA A 650 -8.04 -2.54 -18.14
C ALA A 650 -9.52 -2.40 -17.73
N VAL A 651 -9.85 -2.71 -16.47
CA VAL A 651 -11.22 -2.59 -15.93
C VAL A 651 -11.70 -1.13 -15.97
N HIS A 652 -10.87 -0.17 -15.55
CA HIS A 652 -11.26 1.24 -15.49
C HIS A 652 -11.36 1.87 -16.88
N VAL A 653 -10.42 1.57 -17.79
CA VAL A 653 -10.46 2.03 -19.18
C VAL A 653 -11.69 1.47 -19.88
N PHE A 654 -11.97 0.17 -19.76
CA PHE A 654 -13.16 -0.44 -20.33
C PHE A 654 -14.45 0.20 -19.77
N SER A 655 -14.50 0.46 -18.46
CA SER A 655 -15.63 1.13 -17.82
C SER A 655 -15.85 2.55 -18.35
N ILE A 656 -14.77 3.32 -18.55
CA ILE A 656 -14.83 4.66 -19.13
C ILE A 656 -15.32 4.61 -20.58
N VAL A 657 -14.80 3.69 -21.40
CA VAL A 657 -15.24 3.50 -22.79
C VAL A 657 -16.72 3.13 -22.84
N ALA A 658 -17.16 2.18 -22.01
CA ALA A 658 -18.56 1.79 -21.91
C ALA A 658 -19.45 2.98 -21.51
N LEU A 659 -19.02 3.81 -20.56
CA LEU A 659 -19.74 5.02 -20.17
C LEU A 659 -19.82 6.04 -21.32
N ILE A 660 -18.72 6.26 -22.06
CA ILE A 660 -18.70 7.16 -23.22
C ILE A 660 -19.66 6.66 -24.31
N VAL A 661 -19.64 5.36 -24.60
CA VAL A 661 -20.55 4.73 -25.58
C VAL A 661 -22.00 4.87 -25.12
N LEU A 662 -22.28 4.65 -23.83
CA LEU A 662 -23.62 4.81 -23.26
C LEU A 662 -24.11 6.27 -23.36
N VAL A 663 -23.25 7.24 -23.04
CA VAL A 663 -23.58 8.67 -23.16
C VAL A 663 -23.80 9.05 -24.63
N ALA A 664 -22.94 8.59 -25.54
CA ALA A 664 -23.11 8.83 -26.98
C ALA A 664 -24.41 8.21 -27.51
N TRP A 665 -24.75 6.99 -27.07
CA TRP A 665 -26.00 6.33 -27.41
C TRP A 665 -27.21 7.11 -26.88
N MET A 666 -27.17 7.60 -25.63
CA MET A 666 -28.23 8.44 -25.06
C MET A 666 -28.42 9.75 -25.83
N ILE A 667 -27.32 10.40 -26.25
CA ILE A 667 -27.37 11.62 -27.07
C ILE A 667 -27.99 11.31 -28.44
N LEU A 668 -27.55 10.23 -29.10
CA LEU A 668 -28.09 9.82 -30.41
C LEU A 668 -29.58 9.48 -30.32
N ALA A 669 -30.00 8.74 -29.29
CA ALA A 669 -31.39 8.40 -29.05
C ALA A 669 -32.25 9.65 -28.78
N PHE A 670 -31.72 10.64 -28.06
CA PHE A 670 -32.40 11.92 -27.83
C PHE A 670 -32.57 12.71 -29.14
N VAL A 671 -31.51 12.83 -29.95
CA VAL A 671 -31.57 13.52 -31.25
C VAL A 671 -32.53 12.81 -32.21
N TRP A 672 -32.53 11.48 -32.25
CA TRP A 672 -33.48 10.71 -33.08
C TRP A 672 -34.93 10.84 -32.59
N GLY A 673 -35.15 10.84 -31.27
CA GLY A 673 -36.47 11.08 -30.68
C GLY A 673 -37.05 12.46 -31.01
N ASP A 674 -36.22 13.50 -31.06
CA ASP A 674 -36.64 14.84 -31.49
C ASP A 674 -36.96 14.89 -32.99
N ILE A 675 -36.23 14.15 -33.83
CA ILE A 675 -36.52 14.02 -35.27
C ILE A 675 -37.86 13.31 -35.50
N ASP A 676 -38.19 12.26 -34.73
CA ASP A 676 -39.48 11.56 -34.83
C ASP A 676 -40.67 12.42 -34.34
N ILE A 677 -40.47 13.27 -33.34
CA ILE A 677 -41.47 14.24 -32.88
C ILE A 677 -41.67 15.36 -33.92
N LEU A 678 -40.61 15.80 -34.60
CA LEU A 678 -40.70 16.81 -35.65
C LEU A 678 -41.35 16.26 -36.93
N THR A 679 -41.03 15.02 -37.34
CA THR A 679 -41.60 14.36 -38.52
C THR A 679 -43.06 13.91 -38.32
N SER A 680 -43.45 13.51 -37.09
CA SER A 680 -44.85 13.21 -36.77
C SER A 680 -45.74 14.46 -36.77
N LYS A 681 -45.21 15.63 -36.34
CA LYS A 681 -45.90 16.93 -36.45
C LYS A 681 -46.07 17.42 -37.88
N THR A 682 -45.16 17.08 -38.81
CA THR A 682 -45.34 17.37 -40.24
C THR A 682 -46.38 16.46 -40.88
N LYS A 683 -46.42 15.16 -40.53
CA LYS A 683 -47.47 14.24 -41.04
C LYS A 683 -48.88 14.58 -40.55
N THR A 684 -49.03 15.10 -39.32
CA THR A 684 -50.36 15.51 -38.81
C THR A 684 -50.89 16.77 -39.49
N LYS A 685 -50.03 17.68 -39.98
CA LYS A 685 -50.49 18.82 -40.81
C LYS A 685 -50.94 18.41 -42.21
N THR A 686 -50.37 17.35 -42.79
CA THR A 686 -50.76 16.87 -44.12
C THR A 686 -52.05 16.05 -44.13
N LEU A 687 -52.43 15.42 -43.00
CA LEU A 687 -53.65 14.61 -42.92
C LEU A 687 -54.92 15.41 -42.55
N THR A 688 -54.80 16.63 -42.03
CA THR A 688 -55.94 17.53 -41.73
C THR A 688 -56.33 18.46 -42.89
N GLY A 689 -55.75 18.29 -44.09
CA GLY A 689 -56.04 19.10 -45.27
C GLY A 689 -57.20 18.60 -46.14
N ASN A 690 -57.75 17.41 -45.89
CA ASN A 690 -58.66 16.74 -46.83
C ASN A 690 -59.88 16.07 -46.18
N ILE A 691 -60.54 16.70 -45.20
CA ILE A 691 -61.97 16.45 -44.93
C ILE A 691 -62.63 17.77 -44.48
N ALA A 692 -63.04 18.57 -45.45
CA ALA A 692 -64.05 19.60 -45.26
C ALA A 692 -65.26 19.21 -46.13
N ASN A 693 -66.29 18.63 -45.52
CA ASN A 693 -67.69 19.04 -45.68
C ASN A 693 -68.67 18.02 -45.07
N GLY A 694 -69.47 18.51 -44.12
CA GLY A 694 -70.84 18.03 -43.88
C GLY A 694 -71.04 16.99 -42.79
N ALA A 695 -71.35 17.42 -41.56
CA ALA A 695 -72.57 17.03 -40.84
C ALA A 695 -72.61 17.62 -39.41
N LYS A 696 -73.82 17.99 -39.02
CA LYS A 696 -74.22 18.70 -37.80
C LYS A 696 -74.13 17.86 -36.51
N LYS A 697 -73.86 18.55 -35.39
CA LYS A 697 -74.45 18.39 -34.04
C LYS A 697 -74.47 16.97 -33.40
N LYS A 698 -73.67 16.76 -32.34
CA LYS A 698 -74.09 16.65 -30.91
C LYS A 698 -72.96 16.08 -30.03
N ASN A 699 -72.82 16.67 -28.85
CA ASN A 699 -72.30 16.12 -27.58
C ASN A 699 -70.93 15.41 -27.56
N HIS A 700 -69.95 16.03 -26.90
CA HIS A 700 -69.55 15.51 -25.57
C HIS A 700 -68.76 16.54 -24.75
N HIS A 701 -69.28 16.75 -23.56
CA HIS A 701 -68.86 17.68 -22.53
C HIS A 701 -68.21 16.85 -21.42
N HIS A 702 -66.89 16.67 -21.42
CA HIS A 702 -66.13 16.16 -20.25
C HIS A 702 -64.63 16.10 -20.54
N HIS A 703 -63.91 17.20 -20.29
CA HIS A 703 -62.48 17.10 -19.90
C HIS A 703 -61.87 18.37 -19.29
N HIS A 704 -62.62 19.48 -19.22
CA HIS A 704 -62.06 20.76 -18.78
C HIS A 704 -62.20 21.09 -17.29
N GLN A 705 -62.73 20.18 -16.46
CA GLN A 705 -62.89 20.39 -15.01
C GLN A 705 -61.77 19.79 -14.14
N LYS A 706 -60.88 18.92 -14.67
CA LYS A 706 -59.84 18.27 -13.84
C LYS A 706 -58.56 19.09 -13.63
N LYS A 707 -58.33 20.14 -14.43
CA LYS A 707 -57.12 21.00 -14.31
C LYS A 707 -57.28 22.21 -13.37
N LYS A 708 -58.50 22.57 -12.96
CA LYS A 708 -58.73 23.68 -12.00
C LYS A 708 -58.80 23.23 -10.54
N GLN A 709 -58.92 21.94 -10.25
CA GLN A 709 -58.94 21.41 -8.88
C GLN A 709 -57.54 21.15 -8.29
N ILE A 710 -56.53 20.93 -9.14
CA ILE A 710 -55.16 20.61 -8.69
C ILE A 710 -54.42 21.89 -8.24
N HIS A 711 -54.64 23.03 -8.90
CA HIS A 711 -54.04 24.31 -8.48
C HIS A 711 -54.65 24.91 -7.21
N ALA A 712 -55.86 24.51 -6.81
CA ALA A 712 -56.47 24.97 -5.56
C ALA A 712 -55.90 24.22 -4.34
N GLN A 713 -55.60 22.92 -4.47
CA GLN A 713 -55.07 22.09 -3.37
C GLN A 713 -53.60 22.40 -3.02
N GLU A 714 -52.77 22.83 -3.97
CA GLU A 714 -51.37 23.21 -3.69
C GLU A 714 -51.26 24.55 -2.93
N SER A 715 -52.22 25.46 -3.08
CA SER A 715 -52.18 26.76 -2.39
C SER A 715 -52.58 26.66 -0.91
N ASP A 716 -53.46 25.71 -0.56
CA ASP A 716 -53.90 25.46 0.82
C ASP A 716 -52.89 24.62 1.63
N ALA A 717 -52.12 23.74 0.98
CA ALA A 717 -51.04 23.00 1.62
C ALA A 717 -49.87 23.92 2.04
N ARG A 718 -49.52 24.91 1.21
CA ARG A 718 -48.47 25.90 1.54
C ARG A 718 -48.87 26.86 2.67
N LYS A 719 -50.16 27.16 2.85
CA LYS A 719 -50.65 27.97 3.98
C LYS A 719 -50.66 27.21 5.32
N LYS A 720 -50.83 25.88 5.31
CA LYS A 720 -50.77 25.05 6.54
C LYS A 720 -49.35 24.85 7.07
N ILE A 721 -48.34 24.77 6.19
CA ILE A 721 -46.94 24.58 6.59
C ILE A 721 -46.37 25.86 7.25
N ASN A 722 -46.75 27.05 6.78
CA ASN A 722 -46.30 28.31 7.39
C ASN A 722 -46.99 28.64 8.73
N LYS A 723 -48.14 28.03 9.04
CA LYS A 723 -48.85 28.23 10.32
C LYS A 723 -48.28 27.36 11.46
N ASN A 724 -47.71 26.19 11.15
CA ASN A 724 -47.07 25.32 12.15
C ASN A 724 -45.64 25.75 12.53
N ARG A 725 -44.97 26.56 11.71
CA ARG A 725 -43.61 27.04 11.98
C ARG A 725 -43.56 28.24 12.94
N ASN A 726 -44.68 28.95 13.14
CA ASN A 726 -44.81 30.08 14.09
C ASN A 726 -45.37 29.71 15.47
N ASN A 727 -45.90 28.48 15.67
CA ASN A 727 -46.46 28.04 16.96
C ASN A 727 -45.48 27.20 17.82
N GLY A 728 -44.26 26.94 17.35
CA GLY A 728 -43.25 26.15 18.08
C GLY A 728 -42.21 26.96 18.86
N ARG A 729 -42.41 28.28 19.02
CA ARG A 729 -41.43 29.19 19.67
C ARG A 729 -41.96 29.96 20.87
N GLN A 730 -43.07 29.50 21.46
CA GLN A 730 -43.56 29.92 22.78
C GLN A 730 -44.01 28.67 23.54
N ASN A 731 -43.10 28.08 24.32
CA ASN A 731 -43.32 27.33 25.57
C ASN A 731 -42.02 26.60 25.92
N GLY A 732 -41.34 27.09 26.94
CA GLY A 732 -40.08 26.57 27.45
C GLY A 732 -39.48 27.54 28.47
N ASN A 733 -40.24 27.80 29.55
CA ASN A 733 -39.73 28.18 30.86
C ASN A 733 -40.00 26.99 31.79
#